data_AF-A0A3M7S2U6-F1
#
_entry.id   AF-A0A3M7S2U6-F1
#
_cell.length_a   1.000
_cell.length_b   1.000
_cell.length_c   1.000
_cell.angle_alpha   90.00
_cell.angle_beta   90.00
_cell.angle_gamma   90.00
#
_symmetry.space_group_name_H-M   'P 1'
#
loop_
_entity.id
_entity.type
_entity.pdbx_description
1 polymer ?
#
loop_
_entity_poly.entity_id
_entity_poly.type
_entity_poly.pdbx_seq_one_letter_code
_entity_poly.pdbx_strand_id
1 'polypeptide(L)'
;MTNTSKYDQEFTSLIDHETPLSLLEECYTCIFSVAKYYTVNSIEPFRFISTNMTNDKAKASSTELETKTNLETIFFDIGSSESYRILSECMDIQYHLCKHFIDIGRYRDATGYIREGLDVTQLHFSLRRVARFLLQQIHADIIANCFNESKTRLKLTENLIQIESIEKSQILGPEMRNDLMRLNNFTYYFFLSMLNDIKKNSDQDYEEYRGSLIILKKNFINKVLAFDSQINDYIRETLIDMELLILNYLKQNPKNKTSVNDCIKNIKALLKKGSIRENWNWAEYLCTMYELDQNNSELLSQAYSYIQKYPQPLLYRKILMHLYKSESVHKNELKEKCFYLLETQSIALRHKACSIQHKHKRKGTQDPKLIEVMLSNLSFNSGNHLDEFIEKILPDSCVVISLVLGESDDLYLARFEAKNSPVLIKLKYNKNLIDEFKTIMIENDRSMKQSDRNKFWSSRSALNKKLNSYLEEFESSVFSFYKSLLLGSFIDFNIEKIIDEFKKKFFPNSKLNKNQENLLRLLILGLEQFTFEDTVNCLTIDFSSEPINEFAEYFFINIRPRLQNAKRKHVCLLIDKNLHQIPFECFPSTRSQPITRMPSIHFLQTHIKINSLSLNKEKAFYIVDPGCDLTHTRMKFQNFFEKRKTWDGIIGVPPNETVFKKALTEYELFIYTGHGSGSQYYPSDDVQKLRVQACSILMGCSSGNQYVMGDFEPYGTVLAYILAGCPCIVGNLWDVTDRDIDRLTEEFLESWIKDHDEMCENMSDEDKKLKKNSMLTSSICVHLNKARKACKMAYLNGSAPIVYGLPVNFK
;
A
#
# COMPACT_ATOMS: atom_id res chain seq x y z
N MET A 1 -22.21 12.37 -68.65
CA MET A 1 -23.06 13.32 -67.89
C MET A 1 -24.21 13.95 -68.73
N THR A 2 -24.77 13.27 -69.74
CA THR A 2 -26.01 13.72 -70.43
C THR A 2 -27.02 12.59 -70.69
N ASN A 3 -27.07 11.57 -69.81
CA ASN A 3 -28.16 10.60 -69.74
C ASN A 3 -28.04 9.78 -68.43
N THR A 4 -28.59 10.28 -67.34
CA THR A 4 -28.50 9.66 -66.00
C THR A 4 -29.58 8.62 -65.70
N SER A 5 -30.64 8.50 -66.51
CA SER A 5 -31.71 7.52 -66.26
C SER A 5 -31.38 6.08 -66.66
N LYS A 6 -30.30 5.85 -67.42
CA LYS A 6 -29.91 4.51 -67.89
C LYS A 6 -28.93 3.78 -66.96
N TYR A 7 -28.30 4.49 -66.01
CA TYR A 7 -27.39 3.92 -65.02
C TYR A 7 -28.09 3.45 -63.73
N ASP A 8 -29.30 3.95 -63.42
CA ASP A 8 -30.02 3.66 -62.17
C ASP A 8 -30.35 2.17 -61.97
N GLN A 9 -30.55 1.39 -63.04
CA GLN A 9 -30.82 -0.05 -62.92
C GLN A 9 -29.56 -0.93 -62.94
N GLU A 10 -28.47 -0.45 -63.56
CA GLU A 10 -27.19 -1.18 -63.59
C GLU A 10 -26.36 -0.94 -62.33
N PHE A 11 -26.44 0.24 -61.71
CA PHE A 11 -25.55 0.59 -60.60
C PHE A 11 -25.92 -0.09 -59.27
N THR A 12 -27.22 -0.23 -58.97
CA THR A 12 -27.68 -0.96 -57.76
C THR A 12 -27.51 -2.48 -57.89
N SER A 13 -27.42 -3.01 -59.11
CA SER A 13 -27.13 -4.44 -59.37
C SER A 13 -25.63 -4.76 -59.46
N LEU A 14 -24.77 -3.74 -59.47
CA LEU A 14 -23.31 -3.85 -59.58
C LEU A 14 -22.57 -3.90 -58.22
N ILE A 15 -23.27 -3.73 -57.10
CA ILE A 15 -22.66 -3.72 -55.75
C ILE A 15 -23.08 -5.01 -55.02
N ASP A 16 -22.67 -6.16 -55.58
CA ASP A 16 -22.69 -7.45 -54.90
C ASP A 16 -21.28 -7.82 -54.45
N HIS A 17 -21.14 -8.84 -53.60
CA HIS A 17 -19.87 -9.25 -52.98
C HIS A 17 -18.72 -9.60 -53.96
N GLU A 18 -18.97 -9.63 -55.27
CA GLU A 18 -18.01 -10.01 -56.33
C GLU A 18 -17.43 -8.82 -57.12
N THR A 19 -17.78 -7.57 -56.78
CA THR A 19 -17.31 -6.39 -57.51
C THR A 19 -15.82 -6.10 -57.27
N PRO A 20 -14.98 -5.92 -58.31
CA PRO A 20 -13.55 -5.68 -58.16
C PRO A 20 -13.25 -4.42 -57.33
N LEU A 21 -12.31 -4.53 -56.37
CA LEU A 21 -11.97 -3.45 -55.43
C LEU A 21 -11.56 -2.14 -56.13
N SER A 22 -10.77 -2.23 -57.21
CA SER A 22 -10.34 -1.07 -57.98
C SER A 22 -11.52 -0.30 -58.58
N LEU A 23 -12.58 -1.01 -58.96
CA LEU A 23 -13.79 -0.42 -59.51
C LEU A 23 -14.61 0.28 -58.42
N LEU A 24 -14.73 -0.33 -57.23
CA LEU A 24 -15.39 0.28 -56.08
C LEU A 24 -14.66 1.55 -55.61
N GLU A 25 -13.32 1.55 -55.59
CA GLU A 25 -12.50 2.73 -55.24
C GLU A 25 -12.63 3.86 -56.29
N GLU A 26 -12.64 3.53 -57.59
CA GLU A 26 -12.87 4.51 -58.66
C GLU A 26 -14.28 5.10 -58.60
N CYS A 27 -15.31 4.24 -58.45
CA CYS A 27 -16.69 4.67 -58.27
C CYS A 27 -16.83 5.60 -57.06
N TYR A 28 -16.26 5.23 -55.93
CA TYR A 28 -16.27 6.05 -54.73
C TYR A 28 -15.59 7.40 -54.95
N THR A 29 -14.38 7.43 -55.53
CA THR A 29 -13.63 8.67 -55.80
C THR A 29 -14.42 9.60 -56.73
N CYS A 30 -15.07 9.03 -57.74
CA CYS A 30 -15.87 9.78 -58.71
C CYS A 30 -17.13 10.37 -58.05
N ILE A 31 -17.92 9.54 -57.36
CA ILE A 31 -19.16 9.96 -56.72
C ILE A 31 -18.88 10.92 -55.56
N PHE A 32 -17.83 10.70 -54.76
CA PHE A 32 -17.44 11.60 -53.68
C PHE A 32 -17.00 12.98 -54.19
N SER A 33 -16.23 13.03 -55.29
CA SER A 33 -15.84 14.30 -55.94
C SER A 33 -17.06 15.06 -56.47
N VAL A 34 -18.03 14.33 -57.04
CA VAL A 34 -19.30 14.89 -57.51
C VAL A 34 -20.16 15.38 -56.33
N ALA A 35 -20.30 14.59 -55.28
CA ALA A 35 -21.04 14.96 -54.06
C ALA A 35 -20.47 16.23 -53.43
N LYS A 36 -19.13 16.34 -53.36
CA LYS A 36 -18.41 17.52 -52.87
C LYS A 36 -18.61 18.74 -53.78
N TYR A 37 -18.59 18.56 -55.10
CA TYR A 37 -18.87 19.63 -56.06
C TYR A 37 -20.30 20.16 -55.95
N TYR A 38 -21.30 19.28 -55.86
CA TYR A 38 -22.69 19.69 -55.71
C TYR A 38 -22.93 20.37 -54.36
N THR A 39 -22.40 19.84 -53.25
CA THR A 39 -22.57 20.48 -51.93
C THR A 39 -21.90 21.85 -51.84
N VAL A 40 -20.73 22.05 -52.44
CA VAL A 40 -20.06 23.36 -52.43
C VAL A 40 -20.81 24.39 -53.30
N ASN A 41 -21.36 23.99 -54.44
CA ASN A 41 -21.95 24.91 -55.41
C ASN A 41 -23.48 25.09 -55.31
N SER A 42 -24.20 24.25 -54.56
CA SER A 42 -25.67 24.37 -54.41
C SER A 42 -26.14 24.90 -53.05
N ILE A 43 -25.22 25.21 -52.12
CA ILE A 43 -25.54 25.58 -50.72
C ILE A 43 -25.33 27.08 -50.41
N GLU A 44 -24.79 27.89 -51.33
CA GLU A 44 -24.66 29.35 -51.10
C GLU A 44 -25.99 30.09 -50.81
N PRO A 45 -27.16 29.71 -51.39
CA PRO A 45 -28.42 30.38 -51.04
C PRO A 45 -28.97 30.04 -49.64
N PHE A 46 -28.55 28.91 -49.04
CA PHE A 46 -29.17 28.39 -47.80
C PHE A 46 -28.42 28.76 -46.52
N ARG A 47 -27.12 29.09 -46.60
CA ARG A 47 -26.38 29.68 -45.46
C ARG A 47 -26.94 31.04 -45.02
N PHE A 48 -27.58 31.77 -45.93
CA PHE A 48 -28.17 33.08 -45.66
C PHE A 48 -29.51 33.01 -44.90
N ILE A 49 -30.21 31.87 -44.96
CA ILE A 49 -31.50 31.68 -44.29
C ILE A 49 -31.32 31.18 -42.85
N SER A 50 -30.33 30.31 -42.58
CA SER A 50 -30.11 29.79 -41.22
C SER A 50 -29.42 30.79 -40.28
N THR A 51 -28.62 31.73 -40.81
CA THR A 51 -27.86 32.70 -40.00
C THR A 51 -28.67 33.96 -39.65
N ASN A 52 -29.67 34.33 -40.44
CA ASN A 52 -30.55 35.46 -40.13
C ASN A 52 -31.71 35.11 -39.17
N MET A 53 -32.05 33.83 -38.99
CA MET A 53 -33.03 33.41 -37.96
C MET A 53 -32.45 33.33 -36.53
N THR A 54 -31.12 33.40 -36.37
CA THR A 54 -30.49 33.33 -35.04
C THR A 54 -30.28 34.69 -34.36
N ASN A 55 -30.48 35.82 -35.07
CA ASN A 55 -30.13 37.14 -34.54
C ASN A 55 -31.29 38.09 -34.21
N ASP A 56 -32.56 37.77 -34.52
CA ASP A 56 -33.70 38.59 -34.07
C ASP A 56 -34.59 37.86 -33.05
N LYS A 57 -34.16 37.90 -31.79
CA LYS A 57 -35.08 37.75 -30.64
C LYS A 57 -35.64 39.12 -30.28
N ALA A 58 -36.76 39.53 -30.89
CA ALA A 58 -37.86 40.25 -30.22
C ALA A 58 -38.87 40.82 -31.24
N LYS A 59 -40.13 40.39 -31.09
CA LYS A 59 -41.36 40.96 -31.68
C LYS A 59 -41.59 40.74 -33.18
N ALA A 60 -42.34 39.69 -33.51
CA ALA A 60 -43.23 39.72 -34.67
C ALA A 60 -44.48 38.87 -34.38
N SER A 61 -45.62 39.42 -34.81
CA SER A 61 -46.99 38.96 -34.62
C SER A 61 -47.36 37.75 -35.50
N SER A 62 -48.55 37.21 -35.25
CA SER A 62 -49.22 36.03 -35.83
C SER A 62 -49.46 36.03 -37.35
N THR A 63 -48.53 36.51 -38.16
CA THR A 63 -48.59 36.55 -39.63
C THR A 63 -47.41 35.82 -40.31
N GLU A 64 -46.56 35.11 -39.57
CA GLU A 64 -45.47 34.26 -40.10
C GLU A 64 -45.81 32.75 -40.19
N LEU A 65 -47.11 32.39 -40.12
CA LEU A 65 -47.52 30.99 -40.28
C LEU A 65 -47.65 30.56 -41.76
N GLU A 66 -47.73 31.52 -42.70
CA GLU A 66 -47.81 31.23 -44.14
C GLU A 66 -46.43 30.96 -44.79
N THR A 67 -45.32 31.32 -44.15
CA THR A 67 -43.95 31.03 -44.63
C THR A 67 -43.47 29.62 -44.23
N LYS A 68 -44.03 29.03 -43.17
CA LYS A 68 -43.65 27.69 -42.69
C LYS A 68 -44.19 26.56 -43.57
N THR A 69 -45.39 26.73 -44.12
CA THR A 69 -46.01 25.80 -45.08
C THR A 69 -45.25 25.78 -46.40
N ASN A 70 -44.69 26.92 -46.82
CA ASN A 70 -43.80 26.98 -47.99
C ASN A 70 -42.46 26.27 -47.74
N LEU A 71 -41.93 26.26 -46.51
CA LEU A 71 -40.70 25.52 -46.18
C LEU A 71 -40.90 24.00 -46.17
N GLU A 72 -42.02 23.50 -45.63
CA GLU A 72 -42.32 22.06 -45.68
C GLU A 72 -42.58 21.57 -47.12
N THR A 73 -43.18 22.41 -47.97
CA THR A 73 -43.34 22.13 -49.40
C THR A 73 -41.99 22.15 -50.14
N ILE A 74 -41.09 23.08 -49.77
CA ILE A 74 -39.69 23.11 -50.26
C ILE A 74 -38.91 21.86 -49.80
N PHE A 75 -39.05 21.42 -48.54
CA PHE A 75 -38.39 20.19 -48.05
C PHE A 75 -38.93 18.92 -48.70
N PHE A 76 -40.22 18.87 -49.08
CA PHE A 76 -40.82 17.74 -49.78
C PHE A 76 -40.45 17.71 -51.28
N ASP A 77 -40.37 18.87 -51.94
CA ASP A 77 -39.88 19.01 -53.33
C ASP A 77 -38.35 18.79 -53.46
N ILE A 78 -37.59 18.88 -52.36
CA ILE A 78 -36.15 18.56 -52.33
C ILE A 78 -35.89 17.04 -52.27
N GLY A 79 -36.91 16.23 -51.95
CA GLY A 79 -36.87 14.77 -52.03
C GLY A 79 -36.60 14.21 -53.44
N SER A 80 -36.61 15.07 -54.46
CA SER A 80 -36.34 14.74 -55.87
C SER A 80 -35.07 15.37 -56.47
N SER A 81 -34.11 15.83 -55.64
CA SER A 81 -32.84 16.36 -56.18
C SER A 81 -31.77 15.27 -56.38
N GLU A 82 -31.17 15.23 -57.56
CA GLU A 82 -30.07 14.32 -57.95
C GLU A 82 -28.95 14.28 -56.88
N SER A 83 -28.69 15.42 -56.22
CA SER A 83 -27.72 15.59 -55.13
C SER A 83 -27.96 14.67 -53.93
N TYR A 84 -29.22 14.40 -53.56
CA TYR A 84 -29.56 13.51 -52.44
C TYR A 84 -29.37 12.04 -52.78
N ARG A 85 -29.68 11.64 -54.03
CA ARG A 85 -29.44 10.28 -54.51
C ARG A 85 -27.93 9.97 -54.51
N ILE A 86 -27.14 10.90 -55.04
CA ILE A 86 -25.67 10.84 -55.08
C ILE A 86 -25.08 10.70 -53.66
N LEU A 87 -25.56 11.50 -52.70
CA LEU A 87 -25.08 11.42 -51.31
C LEU A 87 -25.42 10.10 -50.62
N SER A 88 -26.54 9.47 -50.95
CA SER A 88 -26.88 8.16 -50.40
C SER A 88 -26.08 7.02 -51.03
N GLU A 89 -25.89 7.04 -52.34
CA GLU A 89 -25.08 6.03 -53.04
C GLU A 89 -23.62 6.07 -52.56
N CYS A 90 -23.09 7.27 -52.26
CA CYS A 90 -21.80 7.44 -51.57
C CYS A 90 -21.71 6.65 -50.26
N MET A 91 -22.73 6.75 -49.40
CA MET A 91 -22.71 6.11 -48.07
C MET A 91 -22.80 4.58 -48.18
N ASP A 92 -23.59 4.06 -49.12
CA ASP A 92 -23.71 2.61 -49.34
C ASP A 92 -22.39 2.04 -49.90
N ILE A 93 -21.75 2.71 -50.86
CA ILE A 93 -20.44 2.30 -51.39
C ILE A 93 -19.36 2.34 -50.30
N GLN A 94 -19.34 3.38 -49.47
CA GLN A 94 -18.40 3.46 -48.34
C GLN A 94 -18.60 2.30 -47.36
N TYR A 95 -19.84 1.92 -47.08
CA TYR A 95 -20.11 0.78 -46.21
C TYR A 95 -19.50 -0.51 -46.77
N HIS A 96 -19.72 -0.80 -48.05
CA HIS A 96 -19.18 -2.00 -48.70
C HIS A 96 -17.65 -2.00 -48.77
N LEU A 97 -17.03 -0.85 -49.06
CA LEU A 97 -15.57 -0.69 -49.02
C LEU A 97 -15.00 -0.93 -47.61
N CYS A 98 -15.59 -0.33 -46.58
CA CYS A 98 -15.17 -0.52 -45.20
C CYS A 98 -15.24 -1.99 -44.79
N LYS A 99 -16.37 -2.64 -45.07
CA LYS A 99 -16.57 -4.06 -44.75
C LYS A 99 -15.54 -4.95 -45.44
N HIS A 100 -15.29 -4.72 -46.73
CA HIS A 100 -14.29 -5.47 -47.49
C HIS A 100 -12.88 -5.32 -46.90
N PHE A 101 -12.44 -4.09 -46.59
CA PHE A 101 -11.12 -3.86 -46.00
C PHE A 101 -10.96 -4.49 -44.61
N ILE A 102 -12.04 -4.55 -43.83
CA ILE A 102 -12.04 -5.25 -42.54
C ILE A 102 -11.92 -6.77 -42.74
N ASP A 103 -12.71 -7.36 -43.65
CA ASP A 103 -12.71 -8.79 -43.93
C ASP A 103 -11.34 -9.30 -44.40
N ILE A 104 -10.56 -8.47 -45.10
CA ILE A 104 -9.18 -8.79 -45.55
C ILE A 104 -8.08 -8.33 -44.58
N GLY A 105 -8.43 -7.86 -43.38
CA GLY A 105 -7.48 -7.46 -42.32
C GLY A 105 -6.73 -6.14 -42.56
N ARG A 106 -7.18 -5.30 -43.49
CA ARG A 106 -6.61 -3.99 -43.83
C ARG A 106 -7.28 -2.85 -43.05
N TYR A 107 -7.13 -2.88 -41.73
CA TYR A 107 -7.83 -1.97 -40.81
C TYR A 107 -7.52 -0.48 -40.97
N ARG A 108 -6.31 -0.13 -41.45
CA ARG A 108 -5.91 1.28 -41.67
C ARG A 108 -6.68 1.91 -42.83
N ASP A 109 -6.94 1.12 -43.87
CA ASP A 109 -7.70 1.58 -45.04
C ASP A 109 -9.17 1.71 -44.69
N ALA A 110 -9.74 0.72 -43.99
CA ALA A 110 -11.10 0.79 -43.44
C ALA A 110 -11.30 2.05 -42.57
N THR A 111 -10.33 2.37 -41.72
CA THR A 111 -10.32 3.59 -40.90
C THR A 111 -10.45 4.87 -41.74
N GLY A 112 -9.77 4.95 -42.88
CA GLY A 112 -9.82 6.09 -43.79
C GLY A 112 -11.23 6.31 -44.35
N TYR A 113 -11.85 5.24 -44.86
CA TYR A 113 -13.21 5.30 -45.43
C TYR A 113 -14.30 5.59 -44.39
N ILE A 114 -14.16 5.07 -43.17
CA ILE A 114 -15.06 5.40 -42.06
C ILE A 114 -15.02 6.91 -41.77
N ARG A 115 -13.82 7.51 -41.76
CA ARG A 115 -13.64 8.94 -41.49
C ARG A 115 -14.29 9.81 -42.56
N GLU A 116 -14.08 9.47 -43.83
CA GLU A 116 -14.68 10.19 -44.95
C GLU A 116 -16.21 10.02 -44.98
N GLY A 117 -16.73 8.86 -44.61
CA GLY A 117 -18.18 8.65 -44.53
C GLY A 117 -18.85 9.47 -43.46
N LEU A 118 -18.17 9.70 -42.33
CA LEU A 118 -18.67 10.60 -41.31
C LEU A 118 -18.71 12.06 -41.78
N ASP A 119 -17.77 12.50 -42.61
CA ASP A 119 -17.83 13.83 -43.23
C ASP A 119 -19.04 13.94 -44.18
N VAL A 120 -19.37 12.87 -44.91
CA VAL A 120 -20.60 12.80 -45.73
C VAL A 120 -21.86 12.84 -44.87
N THR A 121 -21.86 12.15 -43.72
CA THR A 121 -23.03 12.19 -42.81
C THR A 121 -23.31 13.59 -42.23
N GLN A 122 -22.28 14.43 -42.07
CA GLN A 122 -22.46 15.84 -41.66
C GLN A 122 -23.15 16.68 -42.75
N LEU A 123 -23.11 16.22 -44.01
CA LEU A 123 -23.68 16.89 -45.17
C LEU A 123 -25.08 16.37 -45.53
N HIS A 124 -25.54 15.27 -44.91
CA HIS A 124 -26.81 14.62 -45.23
C HIS A 124 -27.87 14.85 -44.14
N PHE A 125 -29.03 15.41 -44.50
CA PHE A 125 -30.08 15.75 -43.52
C PHE A 125 -31.02 14.58 -43.13
N SER A 126 -30.75 13.34 -43.57
CA SER A 126 -31.62 12.18 -43.29
C SER A 126 -31.02 11.31 -42.19
N LEU A 127 -31.44 11.60 -40.96
CA LEU A 127 -31.00 10.91 -39.75
C LEU A 127 -31.20 9.39 -39.81
N ARG A 128 -32.24 8.91 -40.53
CA ARG A 128 -32.54 7.47 -40.65
C ARG A 128 -31.49 6.71 -41.46
N ARG A 129 -30.89 7.32 -42.48
CA ARG A 129 -29.82 6.70 -43.29
C ARG A 129 -28.44 6.85 -42.63
N VAL A 130 -28.18 7.97 -41.98
CA VAL A 130 -27.00 8.16 -41.12
C VAL A 130 -26.96 7.14 -39.99
N ALA A 131 -28.10 6.91 -39.31
CA ALA A 131 -28.22 5.88 -38.28
C ALA A 131 -27.95 4.48 -38.83
N ARG A 132 -28.47 4.15 -40.02
CA ARG A 132 -28.26 2.85 -40.68
C ARG A 132 -26.78 2.62 -41.06
N PHE A 133 -26.12 3.63 -41.61
CA PHE A 133 -24.69 3.60 -41.91
C PHE A 133 -23.86 3.35 -40.64
N LEU A 134 -24.15 4.07 -39.55
CA LEU A 134 -23.47 3.89 -38.27
C LEU A 134 -23.76 2.52 -37.62
N LEU A 135 -24.98 2.01 -37.76
CA LEU A 135 -25.44 0.72 -37.22
C LEU A 135 -24.87 -0.50 -37.96
N GLN A 136 -24.59 -0.38 -39.26
CA GLN A 136 -24.10 -1.48 -40.08
C GLN A 136 -22.58 -1.71 -39.96
N GLN A 137 -21.82 -0.77 -39.39
CA GLN A 137 -20.39 -0.91 -39.11
C GLN A 137 -20.17 -1.75 -37.85
N ILE A 138 -20.22 -3.08 -37.99
CA ILE A 138 -20.27 -4.06 -36.88
C ILE A 138 -18.99 -4.16 -36.03
N HIS A 139 -17.93 -3.42 -36.33
CA HIS A 139 -16.69 -3.45 -35.56
C HIS A 139 -16.49 -2.19 -34.72
N ALA A 140 -17.21 -2.11 -33.59
CA ALA A 140 -17.09 -1.02 -32.62
C ALA A 140 -15.63 -0.81 -32.17
N ASP A 141 -14.85 -1.88 -32.06
CA ASP A 141 -13.43 -1.85 -31.69
C ASP A 141 -12.54 -1.15 -32.73
N ILE A 142 -12.91 -1.23 -34.01
CA ILE A 142 -12.18 -0.57 -35.10
C ILE A 142 -12.53 0.91 -35.11
N ILE A 143 -13.81 1.27 -34.99
CA ILE A 143 -14.28 2.67 -34.95
C ILE A 143 -13.69 3.42 -33.75
N ALA A 144 -13.61 2.78 -32.58
CA ALA A 144 -12.95 3.31 -31.40
C ALA A 144 -11.48 3.70 -31.66
N ASN A 145 -10.76 2.88 -32.43
CA ASN A 145 -9.35 3.09 -32.79
C ASN A 145 -9.14 4.03 -34.00
N CYS A 146 -10.21 4.40 -34.73
CA CYS A 146 -10.11 5.25 -35.91
C CYS A 146 -9.80 6.72 -35.62
N PHE A 147 -10.07 7.19 -34.39
CA PHE A 147 -10.00 8.60 -34.05
C PHE A 147 -8.93 8.86 -33.00
N ASN A 148 -7.77 9.36 -33.43
CA ASN A 148 -6.70 9.78 -32.52
C ASN A 148 -7.02 11.12 -31.82
N GLU A 149 -7.86 11.98 -32.43
CA GLU A 149 -8.18 13.31 -31.92
C GLU A 149 -9.42 13.31 -31.01
N SER A 150 -9.27 13.89 -29.81
CA SER A 150 -10.29 13.98 -28.76
C SER A 150 -11.60 14.62 -29.22
N LYS A 151 -11.52 15.76 -29.92
CA LYS A 151 -12.67 16.53 -30.41
C LYS A 151 -13.55 15.77 -31.39
N THR A 152 -12.96 14.93 -32.24
CA THR A 152 -13.71 14.16 -33.24
C THR A 152 -14.55 13.07 -32.57
N ARG A 153 -13.98 12.40 -31.55
CA ARG A 153 -14.71 11.41 -30.74
C ARG A 153 -15.89 12.02 -29.98
N LEU A 154 -15.70 13.24 -29.45
CA LEU A 154 -16.76 14.00 -28.76
C LEU A 154 -17.92 14.33 -29.69
N LYS A 155 -17.63 14.84 -30.89
CA LYS A 155 -18.67 15.22 -31.86
C LYS A 155 -19.45 14.02 -32.40
N LEU A 156 -18.77 12.88 -32.56
CA LEU A 156 -19.41 11.60 -32.91
C LEU A 156 -20.39 11.15 -31.82
N THR A 157 -19.99 11.30 -30.56
CA THR A 157 -20.80 11.00 -29.38
C THR A 157 -22.06 11.86 -29.31
N GLU A 158 -21.92 13.17 -29.53
CA GLU A 158 -23.05 14.11 -29.56
C GLU A 158 -24.04 13.77 -30.69
N ASN A 159 -23.54 13.38 -31.87
CA ASN A 159 -24.37 12.97 -33.00
C ASN A 159 -25.13 11.66 -32.72
N LEU A 160 -24.46 10.65 -32.12
CA LEU A 160 -25.11 9.40 -31.73
C LEU A 160 -26.23 9.64 -30.71
N ILE A 161 -26.01 10.55 -29.75
CA ILE A 161 -27.01 10.95 -28.76
C ILE A 161 -28.18 11.70 -29.42
N GLN A 162 -27.91 12.57 -30.38
CA GLN A 162 -28.97 13.28 -31.13
C GLN A 162 -29.84 12.31 -31.93
N ILE A 163 -29.23 11.37 -32.65
CA ILE A 163 -29.94 10.31 -33.41
C ILE A 163 -30.88 9.55 -32.48
N GLU A 164 -30.40 9.15 -31.29
CA GLU A 164 -31.17 8.40 -30.31
C GLU A 164 -32.30 9.21 -29.64
N SER A 165 -32.12 10.54 -29.52
CA SER A 165 -33.12 11.45 -28.94
C SER A 165 -34.29 11.72 -29.88
N ILE A 166 -34.04 11.74 -31.18
CA ILE A 166 -35.04 12.00 -32.24
C ILE A 166 -35.95 10.78 -32.42
N GLU A 167 -35.45 9.56 -32.28
CA GLU A 167 -36.26 8.34 -32.45
C GLU A 167 -37.30 8.11 -31.35
N LYS A 168 -37.14 8.67 -30.14
CA LYS A 168 -38.19 8.64 -29.11
C LYS A 168 -39.50 9.32 -29.55
N SER A 169 -39.45 10.14 -30.60
CA SER A 169 -40.61 10.86 -31.13
C SER A 169 -41.35 10.13 -32.27
N GLN A 170 -40.83 9.02 -32.81
CA GLN A 170 -41.46 8.29 -33.92
C GLN A 170 -41.57 6.78 -33.66
N ILE A 171 -42.78 6.25 -33.82
CA ILE A 171 -43.12 4.83 -33.65
C ILE A 171 -42.43 4.02 -34.77
N LEU A 172 -41.44 3.20 -34.43
CA LEU A 172 -40.68 2.38 -35.38
C LEU A 172 -40.91 0.87 -35.13
N GLY A 173 -40.84 0.07 -36.21
CA GLY A 173 -41.22 -1.35 -36.25
C GLY A 173 -40.21 -2.35 -35.64
N PRO A 174 -40.57 -3.65 -35.55
CA PRO A 174 -39.86 -4.66 -34.76
C PRO A 174 -38.43 -5.02 -35.21
N GLU A 175 -38.07 -4.86 -36.48
CA GLU A 175 -36.69 -5.12 -36.96
C GLU A 175 -35.67 -4.17 -36.32
N MET A 176 -36.05 -2.91 -36.03
CA MET A 176 -35.16 -1.92 -35.41
C MET A 176 -34.94 -2.12 -33.91
N ARG A 177 -35.71 -2.99 -33.22
CA ARG A 177 -35.44 -3.33 -31.80
C ARG A 177 -34.13 -4.08 -31.62
N ASN A 178 -33.78 -4.95 -32.58
CA ASN A 178 -32.49 -5.65 -32.57
C ASN A 178 -31.33 -4.69 -32.91
N ASP A 179 -31.59 -3.71 -33.77
CA ASP A 179 -30.62 -2.65 -34.09
C ASP A 179 -30.42 -1.69 -32.93
N LEU A 180 -31.43 -1.42 -32.09
CA LEU A 180 -31.29 -0.67 -30.84
C LEU A 180 -30.42 -1.40 -29.80
N MET A 181 -30.50 -2.73 -29.70
CA MET A 181 -29.56 -3.50 -28.87
C MET A 181 -28.12 -3.39 -29.39
N ARG A 182 -27.92 -3.34 -30.71
CA ARG A 182 -26.62 -3.13 -31.33
C ARG A 182 -26.10 -1.70 -31.13
N LEU A 183 -26.97 -0.68 -31.22
CA LEU A 183 -26.64 0.71 -30.90
C LEU A 183 -26.23 0.85 -29.43
N ASN A 184 -26.94 0.20 -28.50
CA ASN A 184 -26.60 0.19 -27.08
C ASN A 184 -25.22 -0.46 -26.83
N ASN A 185 -24.93 -1.58 -27.51
CA ASN A 185 -23.61 -2.21 -27.46
C ASN A 185 -22.53 -1.31 -28.07
N PHE A 186 -22.84 -0.58 -29.14
CA PHE A 186 -21.93 0.36 -29.78
C PHE A 186 -21.63 1.57 -28.88
N THR A 187 -22.65 2.17 -28.27
CA THR A 187 -22.49 3.22 -27.25
C THR A 187 -21.66 2.71 -26.09
N TYR A 188 -21.85 1.46 -25.66
CA TYR A 188 -21.07 0.83 -24.60
C TYR A 188 -19.58 0.64 -24.96
N TYR A 189 -19.25 0.09 -26.13
CA TYR A 189 -17.86 -0.10 -26.57
C TYR A 189 -17.14 1.23 -26.84
N PHE A 190 -17.83 2.18 -27.45
CA PHE A 190 -17.28 3.52 -27.67
C PHE A 190 -17.00 4.23 -26.33
N PHE A 191 -17.89 4.05 -25.35
CA PHE A 191 -17.74 4.57 -24.00
C PHE A 191 -16.58 3.90 -23.26
N LEU A 192 -16.42 2.57 -23.37
CA LEU A 192 -15.26 1.84 -22.85
C LEU A 192 -13.94 2.32 -23.47
N SER A 193 -13.93 2.62 -24.77
CA SER A 193 -12.75 3.21 -25.43
C SER A 193 -12.42 4.58 -24.85
N MET A 194 -13.41 5.47 -24.73
CA MET A 194 -13.21 6.78 -24.11
C MET A 194 -12.69 6.66 -22.68
N LEU A 195 -13.21 5.74 -21.87
CA LEU A 195 -12.68 5.46 -20.53
C LEU A 195 -11.24 4.96 -20.55
N ASN A 196 -10.89 4.06 -21.49
CA ASN A 196 -9.52 3.56 -21.62
C ASN A 196 -8.55 4.66 -22.06
N ASP A 197 -9.00 5.61 -22.87
CA ASP A 197 -8.20 6.78 -23.26
C ASP A 197 -8.04 7.76 -22.10
N ILE A 198 -9.10 8.01 -21.32
CA ILE A 198 -9.05 8.82 -20.10
C ILE A 198 -8.13 8.16 -19.04
N LYS A 199 -8.14 6.83 -18.92
CA LYS A 199 -7.21 6.10 -18.03
C LYS A 199 -5.74 6.21 -18.48
N LYS A 200 -5.48 6.48 -19.76
CA LYS A 200 -4.13 6.59 -20.35
C LYS A 200 -3.58 8.03 -20.37
N ASN A 201 -4.43 9.05 -20.43
CA ASN A 201 -4.03 10.45 -20.59
C ASN A 201 -4.27 11.29 -19.31
N SER A 202 -3.51 12.38 -19.13
CA SER A 202 -3.55 13.28 -17.97
C SER A 202 -4.76 14.24 -17.96
N ASP A 203 -5.00 14.88 -16.81
CA ASP A 203 -6.17 15.71 -16.43
C ASP A 203 -6.67 16.76 -17.46
N GLN A 204 -5.88 17.12 -18.47
CA GLN A 204 -6.19 18.15 -19.46
C GLN A 204 -7.27 17.72 -20.47
N ASP A 205 -7.36 16.41 -20.75
CA ASP A 205 -8.36 15.80 -21.63
C ASP A 205 -9.75 15.75 -20.97
N TYR A 206 -9.82 15.67 -19.64
CA TYR A 206 -11.07 15.51 -18.88
C TYR A 206 -12.06 16.67 -19.09
N GLU A 207 -11.58 17.92 -19.05
CA GLU A 207 -12.44 19.11 -19.20
C GLU A 207 -13.10 19.16 -20.58
N GLU A 208 -12.44 18.64 -21.60
CA GLU A 208 -12.97 18.56 -22.97
C GLU A 208 -14.11 17.52 -23.08
N TYR A 209 -14.02 16.41 -22.34
CA TYR A 209 -15.03 15.34 -22.34
C TYR A 209 -16.21 15.57 -21.36
N ARG A 210 -16.10 16.55 -20.46
CA ARG A 210 -17.01 16.78 -19.32
C ARG A 210 -18.49 16.91 -19.70
N GLY A 211 -18.81 17.74 -20.68
CA GLY A 211 -20.20 17.97 -21.11
C GLY A 211 -20.85 16.71 -21.70
N SER A 212 -20.10 16.00 -22.54
CA SER A 212 -20.53 14.76 -23.18
C SER A 212 -20.68 13.61 -22.18
N LEU A 213 -19.76 13.46 -21.22
CA LEU A 213 -19.86 12.45 -20.17
C LEU A 213 -21.11 12.64 -19.29
N ILE A 214 -21.48 13.89 -18.97
CA ILE A 214 -22.70 14.19 -18.18
C ILE A 214 -23.97 13.86 -18.97
N ILE A 215 -24.01 14.18 -20.27
CA ILE A 215 -25.15 13.90 -21.14
C ILE A 215 -25.30 12.38 -21.38
N LEU A 216 -24.19 11.69 -21.69
CA LEU A 216 -24.14 10.24 -21.80
C LEU A 216 -24.59 9.57 -20.50
N LYS A 217 -24.09 10.03 -19.34
CA LYS A 217 -24.48 9.55 -18.02
C LYS A 217 -26.00 9.66 -17.81
N LYS A 218 -26.59 10.82 -18.09
CA LYS A 218 -28.03 11.04 -17.91
C LYS A 218 -28.87 10.14 -18.82
N ASN A 219 -28.39 9.81 -20.02
CA ASN A 219 -29.12 8.96 -20.96
C ASN A 219 -28.90 7.46 -20.71
N PHE A 220 -27.67 7.04 -20.41
CA PHE A 220 -27.30 5.64 -20.21
C PHE A 220 -27.73 5.11 -18.84
N ILE A 221 -27.46 5.83 -17.73
CA ILE A 221 -27.84 5.37 -16.38
C ILE A 221 -29.35 5.25 -16.22
N ASN A 222 -30.11 6.24 -16.70
CA ASN A 222 -31.58 6.20 -16.63
C ASN A 222 -32.20 5.06 -17.46
N LYS A 223 -31.50 4.60 -18.51
CA LYS A 223 -31.92 3.47 -19.35
C LYS A 223 -31.48 2.13 -18.76
N VAL A 224 -30.23 2.00 -18.33
CA VAL A 224 -29.70 0.77 -17.73
C VAL A 224 -30.45 0.44 -16.43
N LEU A 225 -30.70 1.43 -15.56
CA LEU A 225 -31.49 1.21 -14.34
C LEU A 225 -32.96 0.83 -14.61
N ALA A 226 -33.47 1.08 -15.82
CA ALA A 226 -34.83 0.71 -16.24
C ALA A 226 -34.93 -0.72 -16.82
N PHE A 227 -33.81 -1.31 -17.28
CA PHE A 227 -33.74 -2.70 -17.76
C PHE A 227 -33.22 -3.61 -16.64
N ASP A 228 -34.09 -3.92 -15.68
CA ASP A 228 -33.74 -4.47 -14.36
C ASP A 228 -33.33 -5.96 -14.34
N SER A 229 -33.44 -6.72 -15.45
CA SER A 229 -33.33 -8.19 -15.40
C SER A 229 -32.10 -8.79 -16.11
N GLN A 230 -31.27 -8.01 -16.79
CA GLN A 230 -30.17 -8.55 -17.63
C GLN A 230 -28.83 -7.80 -17.52
N ILE A 231 -28.65 -6.91 -16.55
CA ILE A 231 -27.36 -6.21 -16.38
C ILE A 231 -26.30 -7.21 -15.92
N ASN A 232 -25.40 -7.58 -16.83
CA ASN A 232 -24.19 -8.36 -16.53
C ASN A 232 -23.36 -7.60 -15.46
N ASP A 233 -22.81 -8.32 -14.47
CA ASP A 233 -21.98 -7.74 -13.40
C ASP A 233 -20.86 -6.84 -13.94
N TYR A 234 -20.30 -7.17 -15.12
CA TYR A 234 -19.31 -6.35 -15.81
C TYR A 234 -19.81 -4.94 -16.16
N ILE A 235 -21.06 -4.81 -16.60
CA ILE A 235 -21.69 -3.50 -16.91
C ILE A 235 -21.90 -2.71 -15.62
N ARG A 236 -22.31 -3.38 -14.55
CA ARG A 236 -22.50 -2.75 -13.23
C ARG A 236 -21.18 -2.22 -12.67
N GLU A 237 -20.10 -3.01 -12.73
CA GLU A 237 -18.75 -2.58 -12.35
C GLU A 237 -18.28 -1.38 -13.18
N THR A 238 -18.47 -1.42 -14.50
CA THR A 238 -18.14 -0.30 -15.41
C THR A 238 -18.87 0.98 -15.02
N LEU A 239 -20.17 0.90 -14.69
CA LEU A 239 -20.96 2.04 -14.26
C LEU A 239 -20.49 2.64 -12.93
N ILE A 240 -19.98 1.81 -12.03
CA ILE A 240 -19.43 2.27 -10.75
C ILE A 240 -18.07 2.95 -10.96
N ASP A 241 -17.19 2.35 -11.76
CA ASP A 241 -15.91 2.95 -12.20
C ASP A 241 -16.14 4.36 -12.75
N MET A 242 -17.16 4.54 -13.60
CA MET A 242 -17.55 5.84 -14.13
C MET A 242 -17.95 6.84 -13.06
N GLU A 243 -18.87 6.44 -12.16
CA GLU A 243 -19.36 7.32 -11.11
C GLU A 243 -18.22 7.76 -10.19
N LEU A 244 -17.24 6.89 -9.94
CA LEU A 244 -16.04 7.21 -9.16
C LEU A 244 -15.07 8.13 -9.89
N LEU A 245 -14.84 7.92 -11.19
CA LEU A 245 -14.03 8.83 -12.02
C LEU A 245 -14.62 10.23 -12.03
N ILE A 246 -15.93 10.34 -12.21
CA ILE A 246 -16.66 11.62 -12.19
C ILE A 246 -16.56 12.25 -10.80
N LEU A 247 -16.78 11.47 -9.75
CA LEU A 247 -16.66 11.95 -8.38
C LEU A 247 -15.25 12.46 -8.04
N ASN A 248 -14.20 11.75 -8.46
CA ASN A 248 -12.81 12.13 -8.20
C ASN A 248 -12.48 13.50 -8.82
N TYR A 249 -12.96 13.74 -10.03
CA TYR A 249 -12.87 15.06 -10.65
C TYR A 249 -13.69 16.13 -9.92
N LEU A 250 -14.94 15.84 -9.54
CA LEU A 250 -15.79 16.79 -8.79
C LEU A 250 -15.14 17.23 -7.46
N LYS A 251 -14.29 16.37 -6.86
CA LYS A 251 -13.48 16.67 -5.67
C LYS A 251 -12.41 17.73 -5.93
N GLN A 252 -11.74 17.64 -7.07
CA GLN A 252 -10.70 18.59 -7.48
C GLN A 252 -11.30 19.96 -7.85
N ASN A 253 -12.61 20.03 -8.13
CA ASN A 253 -13.32 21.23 -8.56
C ASN A 253 -14.64 21.46 -7.79
N PRO A 254 -14.58 21.95 -6.53
CA PRO A 254 -15.69 21.90 -5.56
C PRO A 254 -16.89 22.84 -5.80
N LYS A 255 -17.12 23.36 -7.02
CA LYS A 255 -18.21 24.31 -7.31
C LYS A 255 -19.61 23.67 -7.35
N ASN A 256 -19.74 22.34 -7.25
CA ASN A 256 -21.02 21.65 -7.51
C ASN A 256 -21.32 20.50 -6.52
N LYS A 257 -21.64 20.84 -5.26
CA LYS A 257 -21.95 19.87 -4.19
C LYS A 257 -23.15 18.96 -4.50
N THR A 258 -24.14 19.44 -5.26
CA THR A 258 -25.34 18.67 -5.64
C THR A 258 -25.00 17.45 -6.49
N SER A 259 -24.04 17.60 -7.41
CA SER A 259 -23.59 16.52 -8.31
C SER A 259 -22.84 15.41 -7.58
N VAL A 260 -22.13 15.71 -6.49
CA VAL A 260 -21.41 14.71 -5.68
C VAL A 260 -22.41 13.76 -5.00
N ASN A 261 -23.45 14.31 -4.38
CA ASN A 261 -24.49 13.52 -3.72
C ASN A 261 -25.27 12.63 -4.70
N ASP A 262 -25.51 13.12 -5.92
CA ASP A 262 -26.17 12.33 -6.96
C ASP A 262 -25.31 11.14 -7.42
N CYS A 263 -24.00 11.33 -7.60
CA CYS A 263 -23.10 10.22 -7.92
C CYS A 263 -23.06 9.17 -6.78
N ILE A 264 -22.97 9.62 -5.53
CA ILE A 264 -23.02 8.73 -4.35
C ILE A 264 -24.34 7.94 -4.31
N LYS A 265 -25.46 8.61 -4.58
CA LYS A 265 -26.78 7.97 -4.64
C LYS A 265 -26.87 6.92 -5.74
N ASN A 266 -26.33 7.22 -6.92
CA ASN A 266 -26.31 6.28 -8.06
C ASN A 266 -25.46 5.05 -7.74
N ILE A 267 -24.27 5.24 -7.17
CA ILE A 267 -23.42 4.11 -6.75
C ILE A 267 -24.15 3.24 -5.72
N LYS A 268 -24.80 3.85 -4.71
CA LYS A 268 -25.63 3.11 -3.72
C LYS A 268 -26.79 2.35 -4.36
N ALA A 269 -27.42 2.88 -5.41
CA ALA A 269 -28.49 2.19 -6.13
C ALA A 269 -27.98 1.01 -6.94
N LEU A 270 -26.84 1.17 -7.62
CA LEU A 270 -26.16 0.10 -8.36
C LEU A 270 -25.69 -1.01 -7.41
N LEU A 271 -25.22 -0.65 -6.23
CA LEU A 271 -24.80 -1.56 -5.15
C LEU A 271 -25.93 -2.50 -4.67
N LYS A 272 -27.19 -2.02 -4.58
CA LYS A 272 -28.31 -2.79 -4.01
C LYS A 272 -28.89 -3.89 -4.92
N LYS A 273 -28.54 -3.92 -6.20
CA LYS A 273 -29.27 -4.70 -7.24
C LYS A 273 -28.58 -5.99 -7.71
N GLY A 274 -27.54 -6.51 -7.04
CA GLY A 274 -26.75 -7.66 -7.52
C GLY A 274 -26.55 -8.82 -6.54
N SER A 275 -26.38 -10.04 -7.05
CA SER A 275 -25.81 -11.18 -6.32
C SER A 275 -24.29 -11.12 -6.42
N ILE A 276 -23.64 -10.70 -5.33
CA ILE A 276 -22.29 -10.14 -5.36
C ILE A 276 -21.22 -11.25 -5.37
N ARG A 277 -20.27 -11.19 -6.31
CA ARG A 277 -18.93 -11.74 -6.08
C ARG A 277 -18.21 -10.79 -5.12
N GLU A 278 -18.05 -11.20 -3.87
CA GLU A 278 -17.19 -10.50 -2.90
C GLU A 278 -15.79 -10.35 -3.52
N ASN A 279 -15.42 -9.14 -3.95
CA ASN A 279 -14.14 -8.88 -4.60
C ASN A 279 -13.58 -7.52 -4.19
N TRP A 280 -12.26 -7.38 -4.28
CA TRP A 280 -11.49 -6.21 -3.81
C TRP A 280 -11.94 -4.88 -4.41
N ASN A 281 -12.45 -4.91 -5.65
CA ASN A 281 -12.99 -3.73 -6.35
C ASN A 281 -14.06 -3.02 -5.50
N TRP A 282 -14.93 -3.77 -4.83
CA TRP A 282 -16.01 -3.18 -4.03
C TRP A 282 -15.51 -2.38 -2.82
N ALA A 283 -14.50 -2.90 -2.13
CA ALA A 283 -13.90 -2.18 -1.01
C ALA A 283 -13.14 -0.95 -1.48
N GLU A 284 -12.51 -1.01 -2.65
CA GLU A 284 -11.87 0.16 -3.28
C GLU A 284 -12.88 1.26 -3.61
N TYR A 285 -14.03 0.87 -4.17
CA TYR A 285 -15.12 1.79 -4.48
C TYR A 285 -15.67 2.46 -3.23
N LEU A 286 -16.00 1.69 -2.19
CA LEU A 286 -16.52 2.21 -0.92
C LEU A 286 -15.49 3.10 -0.20
N CYS A 287 -14.21 2.72 -0.21
CA CYS A 287 -13.14 3.53 0.33
C CYS A 287 -13.01 4.86 -0.42
N THR A 288 -13.07 4.84 -1.75
CA THR A 288 -13.01 6.04 -2.59
C THR A 288 -14.20 6.95 -2.32
N MET A 289 -15.42 6.39 -2.22
CA MET A 289 -16.62 7.16 -1.84
C MET A 289 -16.47 7.83 -0.47
N TYR A 290 -15.89 7.15 0.52
CA TYR A 290 -15.60 7.75 1.82
C TYR A 290 -14.61 8.91 1.72
N GLU A 291 -13.56 8.78 0.90
CA GLU A 291 -12.59 9.87 0.70
C GLU A 291 -13.22 11.12 0.09
N LEU A 292 -14.35 10.97 -0.59
CA LEU A 292 -15.14 12.03 -1.20
C LEU A 292 -16.17 12.62 -0.24
N ASP A 293 -16.79 11.78 0.61
CA ASP A 293 -17.74 12.15 1.65
C ASP A 293 -17.34 11.54 3.00
N GLN A 294 -16.43 12.22 3.69
CA GLN A 294 -15.87 11.77 4.97
C GLN A 294 -16.91 11.71 6.11
N ASN A 295 -18.15 12.17 5.89
CA ASN A 295 -19.21 12.12 6.90
C ASN A 295 -19.89 10.74 6.98
N ASN A 296 -19.70 9.87 5.99
CA ASN A 296 -20.39 8.58 5.90
C ASN A 296 -19.46 7.41 6.25
N SER A 297 -19.12 7.29 7.53
CA SER A 297 -18.22 6.26 8.05
C SER A 297 -18.72 4.82 7.90
N GLU A 298 -20.03 4.63 7.70
CA GLU A 298 -20.60 3.31 7.40
C GLU A 298 -19.97 2.68 6.14
N LEU A 299 -19.56 3.51 5.18
CA LEU A 299 -18.88 3.06 3.97
C LEU A 299 -17.52 2.39 4.29
N LEU A 300 -16.78 2.90 5.28
CA LEU A 300 -15.51 2.29 5.68
C LEU A 300 -15.72 0.95 6.35
N SER A 301 -16.70 0.84 7.24
CA SER A 301 -17.03 -0.42 7.91
C SER A 301 -17.49 -1.48 6.91
N GLN A 302 -18.26 -1.09 5.89
CA GLN A 302 -18.62 -1.96 4.78
C GLN A 302 -17.42 -2.33 3.90
N ALA A 303 -16.55 -1.35 3.56
CA ALA A 303 -15.35 -1.62 2.78
C ALA A 303 -14.45 -2.64 3.47
N TYR A 304 -14.23 -2.47 4.78
CA TYR A 304 -13.46 -3.37 5.61
C TYR A 304 -14.06 -4.78 5.65
N SER A 305 -15.38 -4.90 5.78
CA SER A 305 -16.05 -6.21 5.88
C SER A 305 -15.86 -7.07 4.62
N TYR A 306 -15.74 -6.45 3.43
CA TYR A 306 -15.49 -7.14 2.17
C TYR A 306 -14.06 -7.69 2.02
N ILE A 307 -13.05 -7.04 2.62
CA ILE A 307 -11.64 -7.41 2.39
C ILE A 307 -10.94 -7.99 3.61
N GLN A 308 -11.50 -7.86 4.82
CA GLN A 308 -10.87 -8.31 6.06
C GLN A 308 -10.45 -9.79 6.05
N LYS A 309 -11.15 -10.65 5.29
CA LYS A 309 -10.81 -12.08 5.20
C LYS A 309 -9.68 -12.38 4.22
N TYR A 310 -9.62 -11.63 3.13
CA TYR A 310 -8.63 -11.79 2.06
C TYR A 310 -8.09 -10.41 1.66
N PRO A 311 -7.24 -9.79 2.49
CA PRO A 311 -6.90 -8.39 2.29
C PRO A 311 -5.91 -8.18 1.15
N GLN A 312 -6.26 -7.35 0.18
CA GLN A 312 -5.28 -6.78 -0.74
C GLN A 312 -4.40 -5.79 0.05
N PRO A 313 -3.05 -5.92 0.09
CA PRO A 313 -2.21 -5.21 1.05
C PRO A 313 -2.35 -3.68 1.08
N LEU A 314 -2.39 -3.04 -0.09
CA LEU A 314 -2.42 -1.58 -0.20
C LEU A 314 -3.80 -1.02 0.17
N LEU A 315 -4.85 -1.60 -0.39
CA LEU A 315 -6.23 -1.24 -0.12
C LEU A 315 -6.61 -1.51 1.33
N TYR A 316 -6.17 -2.64 1.90
CA TYR A 316 -6.39 -2.97 3.30
C TYR A 316 -5.71 -1.97 4.23
N ARG A 317 -4.43 -1.66 4.00
CA ARG A 317 -3.73 -0.62 4.76
C ARG A 317 -4.44 0.74 4.65
N LYS A 318 -4.85 1.12 3.43
CA LYS A 318 -5.56 2.38 3.17
C LYS A 318 -6.87 2.47 3.96
N ILE A 319 -7.71 1.43 3.90
CA ILE A 319 -8.97 1.37 4.64
C ILE A 319 -8.73 1.42 6.15
N LEU A 320 -7.74 0.68 6.68
CA LEU A 320 -7.39 0.69 8.09
C LEU A 320 -6.91 2.07 8.57
N MET A 321 -6.11 2.78 7.77
CA MET A 321 -5.68 4.14 8.10
C MET A 321 -6.86 5.13 8.12
N HIS A 322 -7.85 4.94 7.25
CA HIS A 322 -9.08 5.73 7.28
C HIS A 322 -9.97 5.40 8.49
N LEU A 323 -10.12 4.11 8.82
CA LEU A 323 -10.83 3.66 10.02
C LEU A 323 -10.19 4.22 11.30
N TYR A 324 -8.86 4.22 11.37
CA TYR A 324 -8.09 4.82 12.46
C TYR A 324 -8.38 6.33 12.63
N LYS A 325 -8.49 7.07 11.52
CA LYS A 325 -8.76 8.53 11.53
C LYS A 325 -10.23 8.86 11.82
N SER A 326 -11.16 7.93 11.64
CA SER A 326 -12.61 8.21 11.67
C SER A 326 -13.21 8.11 13.07
N GLU A 327 -13.46 9.26 13.69
CA GLU A 327 -13.98 9.33 15.07
C GLU A 327 -15.34 8.65 15.28
N SER A 328 -16.18 8.67 14.25
CA SER A 328 -17.51 8.07 14.29
C SER A 328 -17.50 6.54 14.24
N VAL A 329 -16.44 5.92 13.69
CA VAL A 329 -16.32 4.45 13.62
C VAL A 329 -15.99 3.90 14.98
N HIS A 330 -14.88 4.36 15.56
CA HIS A 330 -14.38 3.78 16.80
C HIS A 330 -15.03 4.39 18.05
N LYS A 331 -15.99 5.33 17.91
CA LYS A 331 -16.69 6.00 19.04
C LYS A 331 -15.76 6.51 20.16
N ASN A 332 -14.59 7.01 19.78
CA ASN A 332 -13.49 7.39 20.69
C ASN A 332 -12.88 6.29 21.57
N GLU A 333 -13.09 5.02 21.25
CA GLU A 333 -12.44 3.89 21.90
C GLU A 333 -10.97 3.76 21.47
N LEU A 334 -10.07 3.95 22.42
CA LEU A 334 -8.62 3.92 22.20
C LEU A 334 -8.12 2.56 21.69
N LYS A 335 -8.68 1.47 22.21
CA LYS A 335 -8.27 0.11 21.86
C LYS A 335 -8.60 -0.21 20.40
N GLU A 336 -9.73 0.25 19.90
CA GLU A 336 -10.12 0.06 18.51
C GLU A 336 -9.22 0.86 17.54
N LYS A 337 -8.83 2.09 17.92
CA LYS A 337 -7.78 2.84 17.19
C LYS A 337 -6.47 2.06 17.11
N CYS A 338 -6.01 1.54 18.25
CA CYS A 338 -4.79 0.75 18.31
C CYS A 338 -4.87 -0.51 17.44
N PHE A 339 -6.01 -1.20 17.44
CA PHE A 339 -6.25 -2.36 16.59
C PHE A 339 -6.06 -2.04 15.11
N TYR A 340 -6.75 -1.00 14.59
CA TYR A 340 -6.62 -0.64 13.18
C TYR A 340 -5.19 -0.26 12.79
N LEU A 341 -4.49 0.46 13.66
CA LEU A 341 -3.09 0.84 13.42
C LEU A 341 -2.18 -0.40 13.36
N LEU A 342 -2.33 -1.35 14.27
CA LEU A 342 -1.53 -2.59 14.31
C LEU A 342 -1.81 -3.50 13.11
N GLU A 343 -3.05 -3.56 12.63
CA GLU A 343 -3.43 -4.35 11.45
C GLU A 343 -2.75 -3.87 10.15
N THR A 344 -2.21 -2.64 10.13
CA THR A 344 -1.52 -2.09 8.95
C THR A 344 -0.13 -2.69 8.70
N GLN A 345 0.40 -3.48 9.64
CA GLN A 345 1.77 -4.00 9.60
C GLN A 345 1.84 -5.43 9.05
N SER A 346 2.87 -5.71 8.24
CA SER A 346 3.22 -7.06 7.77
C SER A 346 2.10 -7.80 7.02
N ILE A 347 1.28 -7.09 6.25
CA ILE A 347 0.09 -7.69 5.60
C ILE A 347 0.52 -8.77 4.59
N ALA A 348 1.44 -8.45 3.68
CA ALA A 348 1.89 -9.44 2.68
C ALA A 348 2.75 -10.56 3.32
N LEU A 349 3.49 -10.24 4.38
CA LEU A 349 4.26 -11.25 5.13
C LEU A 349 3.33 -12.27 5.82
N ARG A 350 2.20 -11.82 6.38
CA ARG A 350 1.15 -12.70 6.93
C ARG A 350 0.54 -13.60 5.86
N HIS A 351 0.20 -13.06 4.68
CA HIS A 351 -0.24 -13.87 3.54
C HIS A 351 0.77 -14.97 3.18
N LYS A 352 2.05 -14.60 3.08
CA LYS A 352 3.14 -15.54 2.80
C LYS A 352 3.23 -16.62 3.87
N ALA A 353 3.13 -16.25 5.15
CA ALA A 353 3.16 -17.19 6.26
C ALA A 353 1.97 -18.17 6.19
N CYS A 354 0.74 -17.68 6.01
CA CYS A 354 -0.45 -18.53 5.86
C CYS A 354 -0.32 -19.48 4.66
N SER A 355 0.19 -19.01 3.53
CA SER A 355 0.44 -19.83 2.33
C SER A 355 1.44 -20.97 2.61
N ILE A 356 2.53 -20.68 3.31
CA ILE A 356 3.52 -21.68 3.75
C ILE A 356 2.86 -22.72 4.65
N GLN A 357 2.10 -22.30 5.66
CA GLN A 357 1.42 -23.21 6.59
C GLN A 357 0.35 -24.07 5.93
N HIS A 358 -0.41 -23.54 4.98
CA HIS A 358 -1.33 -24.34 4.17
C HIS A 358 -0.60 -25.39 3.31
N LYS A 359 0.60 -25.08 2.78
CA LYS A 359 1.42 -26.07 2.07
C LYS A 359 1.90 -27.17 3.02
N HIS A 360 2.33 -26.83 4.24
CA HIS A 360 2.67 -27.83 5.26
C HIS A 360 1.49 -28.71 5.62
N LYS A 361 0.30 -28.11 5.80
CA LYS A 361 -0.95 -28.84 6.08
C LYS A 361 -1.29 -29.84 4.98
N ARG A 362 -1.19 -29.43 3.71
CA ARG A 362 -1.47 -30.28 2.55
C ARG A 362 -0.47 -31.42 2.40
N LYS A 363 0.81 -31.17 2.71
CA LYS A 363 1.90 -32.17 2.57
C LYS A 363 2.11 -33.04 3.81
N GLY A 364 1.53 -32.69 4.96
CA GLY A 364 1.74 -33.41 6.23
C GLY A 364 3.18 -33.32 6.75
N THR A 365 3.90 -32.21 6.50
CA THR A 365 5.35 -32.11 6.79
C THR A 365 5.68 -31.43 8.12
N GLN A 366 4.69 -30.98 8.87
CA GLN A 366 4.84 -30.37 10.21
C GLN A 366 3.70 -30.83 11.13
N ASP A 367 3.89 -30.66 12.44
CA ASP A 367 2.87 -30.97 13.46
C ASP A 367 1.56 -30.21 13.17
N PRO A 368 0.42 -30.92 12.99
CA PRO A 368 -0.89 -30.30 12.79
C PRO A 368 -1.26 -29.27 13.86
N LYS A 369 -0.89 -29.48 15.14
CA LYS A 369 -1.17 -28.53 16.22
C LYS A 369 -0.39 -27.23 16.05
N LEU A 370 0.88 -27.33 15.66
CA LEU A 370 1.73 -26.18 15.35
C LEU A 370 1.14 -25.37 14.19
N ILE A 371 0.76 -26.05 13.11
CA ILE A 371 0.15 -25.42 11.92
C ILE A 371 -1.14 -24.70 12.31
N GLU A 372 -1.99 -25.31 13.14
CA GLU A 372 -3.24 -24.71 13.60
C GLU A 372 -2.99 -23.43 14.40
N VAL A 373 -2.05 -23.44 15.35
CA VAL A 373 -1.67 -22.25 16.12
C VAL A 373 -1.11 -21.15 15.22
N MET A 374 -0.26 -21.48 14.24
CA MET A 374 0.29 -20.49 13.32
C MET A 374 -0.81 -19.90 12.44
N LEU A 375 -1.67 -20.72 11.85
CA LEU A 375 -2.78 -20.25 11.02
C LEU A 375 -3.76 -19.39 11.82
N SER A 376 -4.12 -19.77 13.05
CA SER A 376 -5.12 -19.05 13.84
C SER A 376 -4.69 -17.64 14.24
N ASN A 377 -3.38 -17.42 14.44
CA ASN A 377 -2.84 -16.12 14.83
C ASN A 377 -2.43 -15.27 13.62
N LEU A 378 -2.01 -15.88 12.51
CA LEU A 378 -1.52 -15.15 11.33
C LEU A 378 -2.64 -14.82 10.33
N SER A 379 -3.75 -15.57 10.36
CA SER A 379 -4.92 -15.29 9.54
C SER A 379 -5.52 -13.92 9.84
N PHE A 380 -6.24 -13.39 8.86
CA PHE A 380 -6.98 -12.15 9.03
C PHE A 380 -8.38 -12.51 9.56
N ASN A 381 -8.56 -12.39 10.87
CA ASN A 381 -9.84 -12.65 11.55
C ASN A 381 -10.61 -11.34 11.75
N SER A 382 -11.94 -11.42 11.75
CA SER A 382 -12.86 -10.27 11.77
C SER A 382 -13.10 -9.64 13.15
N GLY A 383 -12.23 -9.89 14.12
CA GLY A 383 -12.42 -9.49 15.52
C GLY A 383 -11.28 -8.64 16.05
N ASN A 384 -11.62 -7.62 16.85
CA ASN A 384 -10.63 -6.93 17.67
C ASN A 384 -10.20 -7.85 18.82
N HIS A 385 -9.06 -8.51 18.66
CA HIS A 385 -8.47 -9.41 19.67
C HIS A 385 -7.42 -8.72 20.54
N LEU A 386 -7.36 -7.38 20.52
CA LEU A 386 -6.32 -6.64 21.25
C LEU A 386 -6.41 -6.86 22.76
N ASP A 387 -7.61 -6.98 23.32
CA ASP A 387 -7.81 -7.25 24.75
C ASP A 387 -7.31 -8.62 25.14
N GLU A 388 -7.63 -9.64 24.35
CA GLU A 388 -7.12 -10.99 24.56
C GLU A 388 -5.58 -10.99 24.52
N PHE A 389 -4.99 -10.26 23.57
CA PHE A 389 -3.54 -10.12 23.50
C PHE A 389 -2.95 -9.46 24.75
N ILE A 390 -3.45 -8.28 25.14
CA ILE A 390 -2.90 -7.51 26.27
C ILE A 390 -3.10 -8.24 27.60
N GLU A 391 -4.25 -8.89 27.80
CA GLU A 391 -4.62 -9.50 29.08
C GLU A 391 -4.09 -10.92 29.26
N LYS A 392 -4.02 -11.72 28.18
CA LYS A 392 -3.76 -13.16 28.28
C LYS A 392 -2.47 -13.63 27.62
N ILE A 393 -1.96 -12.89 26.62
CA ILE A 393 -0.85 -13.36 25.77
C ILE A 393 0.44 -12.58 26.04
N LEU A 394 0.35 -11.26 26.18
CA LEU A 394 1.50 -10.40 26.43
C LEU A 394 2.11 -10.71 27.81
N PRO A 395 3.38 -11.13 27.89
CA PRO A 395 4.01 -11.41 29.18
C PRO A 395 4.15 -10.14 30.03
N ASP A 396 3.93 -10.24 31.35
CA ASP A 396 4.10 -9.13 32.32
C ASP A 396 5.51 -8.49 32.28
N SER A 397 6.49 -9.22 31.75
CA SER A 397 7.88 -8.84 31.59
C SER A 397 8.22 -8.05 30.33
N CYS A 398 7.25 -7.85 29.43
CA CYS A 398 7.46 -7.30 28.11
C CYS A 398 6.59 -6.05 27.90
N VAL A 399 7.17 -5.04 27.26
CA VAL A 399 6.47 -3.88 26.71
C VAL A 399 6.52 -3.97 25.19
N VAL A 400 5.38 -3.82 24.52
CA VAL A 400 5.32 -3.80 23.05
C VAL A 400 5.14 -2.36 22.60
N ILE A 401 5.94 -1.93 21.64
CA ILE A 401 5.88 -0.59 21.07
C ILE A 401 5.77 -0.71 19.56
N SER A 402 4.68 -0.20 19.01
CA SER A 402 4.46 -0.13 17.57
C SER A 402 4.74 1.28 17.07
N LEU A 403 5.57 1.38 16.04
CA LEU A 403 5.90 2.60 15.32
C LEU A 403 5.36 2.48 13.89
N VAL A 404 4.35 3.27 13.55
CA VAL A 404 3.67 3.22 12.25
C VAL A 404 3.69 4.58 11.58
N LEU A 405 4.13 4.64 10.33
CA LEU A 405 4.13 5.87 9.55
C LEU A 405 2.74 6.15 8.94
N GLY A 406 2.28 7.39 9.12
CA GLY A 406 1.13 7.94 8.43
C GLY A 406 1.45 8.47 7.03
N GLU A 407 0.42 8.95 6.35
CA GLU A 407 0.53 9.53 4.99
C GLU A 407 1.14 10.95 5.00
N SER A 408 1.00 11.69 6.11
CA SER A 408 1.30 13.13 6.21
C SER A 408 2.43 13.46 7.20
N ASP A 409 3.59 12.82 7.06
CA ASP A 409 4.78 13.10 7.89
C ASP A 409 4.51 12.90 9.39
N ASP A 410 3.64 11.94 9.69
CA ASP A 410 3.22 11.59 11.04
C ASP A 410 3.81 10.23 11.42
N LEU A 411 4.29 10.12 12.65
CA LEU A 411 4.69 8.86 13.28
C LEU A 411 3.74 8.54 14.43
N TYR A 412 3.00 7.44 14.31
CA TYR A 412 2.14 6.94 15.36
C TYR A 412 2.91 5.96 16.24
N LEU A 413 2.99 6.26 17.54
CA LEU A 413 3.55 5.37 18.55
C LEU A 413 2.41 4.80 19.39
N ALA A 414 2.25 3.48 19.36
CA ALA A 414 1.33 2.76 20.23
C ALA A 414 2.11 1.86 21.18
N ARG A 415 1.89 1.98 22.48
CA ARG A 415 2.55 1.21 23.52
C ARG A 415 1.55 0.35 24.29
N PHE A 416 1.94 -0.90 24.53
CA PHE A 416 1.15 -1.91 25.21
C PHE A 416 1.96 -2.55 26.32
N GLU A 417 1.32 -2.75 27.46
CA GLU A 417 1.87 -3.48 28.60
C GLU A 417 0.75 -4.33 29.20
N ALA A 418 1.09 -5.52 29.68
CA ALA A 418 0.11 -6.44 30.22
C ALA A 418 -0.70 -5.79 31.35
N LYS A 419 -2.03 -5.96 31.31
CA LYS A 419 -2.98 -5.44 32.31
C LYS A 419 -3.04 -3.90 32.42
N ASN A 420 -2.38 -3.16 31.54
CA ASN A 420 -2.43 -1.71 31.47
C ASN A 420 -3.19 -1.25 30.22
N SER A 421 -3.86 -0.09 30.31
CA SER A 421 -4.44 0.55 29.14
C SER A 421 -3.35 0.92 28.13
N PRO A 422 -3.59 0.76 26.82
CA PRO A 422 -2.64 1.16 25.80
C PRO A 422 -2.41 2.68 25.83
N VAL A 423 -1.23 3.10 25.36
CA VAL A 423 -0.90 4.51 25.13
C VAL A 423 -0.72 4.70 23.63
N LEU A 424 -1.41 5.68 23.05
CA LEU A 424 -1.28 6.04 21.65
C LEU A 424 -0.93 7.51 21.54
N ILE A 425 0.14 7.82 20.80
CA ILE A 425 0.54 9.19 20.51
C ILE A 425 0.86 9.37 19.04
N LYS A 426 0.53 10.56 18.54
CA LYS A 426 0.88 11.04 17.21
C LYS A 426 2.06 12.02 17.34
N LEU A 427 3.19 11.69 16.72
CA LEU A 427 4.41 12.48 16.67
C LEU A 427 4.61 13.07 15.28
N LYS A 428 5.25 14.22 15.20
CA LYS A 428 5.71 14.77 13.92
C LYS A 428 7.00 14.08 13.50
N TYR A 429 7.11 13.78 12.22
CA TYR A 429 8.23 13.03 11.69
C TYR A 429 8.73 13.65 10.38
N ASN A 430 10.02 13.95 10.31
CA ASN A 430 10.62 14.52 9.12
C ASN A 430 11.17 13.41 8.21
N LYS A 431 10.63 13.27 7.00
CA LYS A 431 11.11 12.29 6.00
C LYS A 431 12.59 12.48 5.62
N ASN A 432 13.12 13.71 5.70
CA ASN A 432 14.51 14.00 5.37
C ASN A 432 15.50 13.22 6.24
N LEU A 433 15.11 12.82 7.46
CA LEU A 433 15.93 11.99 8.34
C LEU A 433 16.28 10.63 7.70
N ILE A 434 15.40 10.08 6.86
CA ILE A 434 15.70 8.82 6.16
C ILE A 434 16.68 9.04 5.03
N ASP A 435 16.57 10.15 4.32
CA ASP A 435 17.46 10.45 3.20
C ASP A 435 18.87 10.79 3.69
N GLU A 436 18.99 11.43 4.85
CA GLU A 436 20.27 11.59 5.54
C GLU A 436 20.86 10.23 5.93
N PHE A 437 20.08 9.35 6.56
CA PHE A 437 20.55 8.01 6.92
C PHE A 437 21.03 7.21 5.69
N LYS A 438 20.26 7.21 4.60
CA LYS A 438 20.66 6.58 3.34
C LYS A 438 21.99 7.14 2.83
N THR A 439 22.20 8.45 2.95
CA THR A 439 23.46 9.10 2.57
C THR A 439 24.63 8.58 3.41
N ILE A 440 24.46 8.47 4.73
CA ILE A 440 25.48 7.90 5.63
C ILE A 440 25.79 6.45 5.24
N MET A 441 24.78 5.64 4.91
CA MET A 441 24.98 4.24 4.49
C MET A 441 25.69 4.13 3.14
N ILE A 442 25.35 4.98 2.16
CA ILE A 442 26.08 5.04 0.88
C ILE A 442 27.56 5.39 1.10
N GLU A 443 27.85 6.34 2.00
CA GLU A 443 29.22 6.70 2.36
C GLU A 443 29.95 5.56 3.09
N ASN A 444 29.25 4.81 3.96
CA ASN A 444 29.80 3.60 4.60
C ASN A 444 30.25 2.58 3.56
N ASP A 445 29.39 2.25 2.59
CA ASP A 445 29.70 1.27 1.53
C ASP A 445 30.87 1.72 0.65
N ARG A 446 30.94 3.02 0.35
CA ARG A 446 32.10 3.61 -0.36
C ARG A 446 33.38 3.49 0.45
N SER A 447 33.31 3.72 1.76
CA SER A 447 34.48 3.65 2.65
C SER A 447 35.10 2.25 2.69
N MET A 448 34.29 1.19 2.53
CA MET A 448 34.78 -0.20 2.49
C MET A 448 35.69 -0.49 1.29
N LYS A 449 35.58 0.28 0.21
CA LYS A 449 36.38 0.14 -1.02
C LYS A 449 37.67 0.97 -1.01
N GLN A 450 37.94 1.70 0.08
CA GLN A 450 39.12 2.57 0.18
C GLN A 450 40.39 1.75 0.44
N SER A 451 41.38 1.85 -0.44
CA SER A 451 42.65 1.13 -0.34
C SER A 451 43.68 1.82 0.56
N ASP A 452 43.65 3.14 0.66
CA ASP A 452 44.53 3.90 1.54
C ASP A 452 44.10 3.74 3.00
N ARG A 453 44.97 3.13 3.82
CA ARG A 453 44.69 2.81 5.22
C ARG A 453 44.40 4.04 6.08
N ASN A 454 45.10 5.15 5.87
CA ASN A 454 44.91 6.35 6.68
C ASN A 454 43.57 7.03 6.31
N LYS A 455 43.27 7.13 5.01
CA LYS A 455 41.99 7.65 4.53
C LYS A 455 40.82 6.75 4.92
N PHE A 456 41.02 5.44 4.93
CA PHE A 456 40.02 4.47 5.38
C PHE A 456 39.64 4.74 6.85
N TRP A 457 40.62 4.81 7.75
CA TRP A 457 40.32 5.01 9.17
C TRP A 457 39.80 6.41 9.49
N SER A 458 40.31 7.46 8.82
CA SER A 458 39.81 8.82 9.03
C SER A 458 38.37 8.98 8.53
N SER A 459 38.06 8.45 7.34
CA SER A 459 36.70 8.46 6.78
C SER A 459 35.72 7.69 7.67
N ARG A 460 36.06 6.47 8.10
CA ARG A 460 35.20 5.67 8.98
C ARG A 460 35.01 6.29 10.35
N SER A 461 36.05 6.91 10.91
CA SER A 461 35.92 7.64 12.18
C SER A 461 35.00 8.86 12.06
N ALA A 462 35.04 9.57 10.93
CA ALA A 462 34.13 10.68 10.66
C ALA A 462 32.69 10.18 10.49
N LEU A 463 32.48 9.10 9.74
CA LEU A 463 31.17 8.48 9.56
C LEU A 463 30.58 7.96 10.87
N ASN A 464 31.39 7.37 11.75
CA ASN A 464 30.95 6.93 13.06
C ASN A 464 30.45 8.11 13.92
N LYS A 465 31.11 9.27 13.87
CA LYS A 465 30.65 10.49 14.55
C LYS A 465 29.37 11.03 13.92
N LYS A 466 29.30 11.07 12.59
CA LYS A 466 28.12 11.51 11.83
C LYS A 466 26.90 10.66 12.16
N LEU A 467 27.06 9.33 12.22
CA LEU A 467 25.97 8.43 12.63
C LEU A 467 25.55 8.65 14.08
N ASN A 468 26.47 8.92 15.01
CA ASN A 468 26.08 9.26 16.38
C ASN A 468 25.23 10.55 16.43
N SER A 469 25.70 11.62 15.81
CA SER A 469 24.98 12.90 15.77
C SER A 469 23.61 12.76 15.10
N TYR A 470 23.53 11.96 14.03
CA TYR A 470 22.26 11.62 13.38
C TYR A 470 21.27 10.95 14.35
N LEU A 471 21.72 9.97 15.15
CA LEU A 471 20.85 9.28 16.11
C LEU A 471 20.39 10.20 17.25
N GLU A 472 21.26 11.11 17.71
CA GLU A 472 20.92 12.16 18.69
C GLU A 472 19.87 13.14 18.13
N GLU A 473 20.06 13.58 16.89
CA GLU A 473 19.12 14.48 16.20
C GLU A 473 17.78 13.80 15.92
N PHE A 474 17.79 12.55 15.44
CA PHE A 474 16.57 11.79 15.21
C PHE A 474 15.75 11.66 16.50
N GLU A 475 16.40 11.24 17.59
CA GLU A 475 15.71 11.06 18.87
C GLU A 475 15.12 12.38 19.40
N SER A 476 15.94 13.44 19.41
CA SER A 476 15.53 14.74 19.95
C SER A 476 14.44 15.41 19.12
N SER A 477 14.53 15.36 17.79
CA SER A 477 13.58 16.01 16.87
C SER A 477 12.24 15.29 16.77
N VAL A 478 12.24 13.95 16.79
CA VAL A 478 11.02 13.14 16.62
C VAL A 478 10.34 12.83 17.95
N PHE A 479 11.12 12.44 18.96
CA PHE A 479 10.58 11.98 20.23
C PHE A 479 10.66 13.03 21.34
N SER A 480 11.70 13.87 21.39
CA SER A 480 11.89 14.83 22.50
C SER A 480 11.72 14.12 23.87
N PHE A 481 10.91 14.63 24.80
CA PHE A 481 10.60 13.96 26.07
C PHE A 481 9.70 12.71 25.91
N TYR A 482 9.04 12.50 24.78
CA TYR A 482 8.34 11.24 24.48
C TYR A 482 9.31 10.07 24.24
N LYS A 483 10.64 10.28 24.21
CA LYS A 483 11.64 9.20 24.18
C LYS A 483 11.49 8.22 25.35
N SER A 484 10.94 8.69 26.48
CA SER A 484 10.54 7.85 27.62
C SER A 484 9.58 6.72 27.23
N LEU A 485 8.72 6.92 26.22
CA LEU A 485 7.79 5.91 25.74
C LEU A 485 8.48 4.76 25.00
N LEU A 486 9.73 4.93 24.56
CA LEU A 486 10.57 3.90 23.96
C LEU A 486 11.21 2.96 25.00
N LEU A 487 11.10 3.29 26.29
CA LEU A 487 11.75 2.55 27.37
C LEU A 487 10.82 1.50 27.98
N GLY A 488 11.41 0.40 28.44
CA GLY A 488 10.71 -0.60 29.24
C GLY A 488 10.28 -0.02 30.58
N SER A 489 9.12 -0.45 31.09
CA SER A 489 8.68 -0.12 32.45
C SER A 489 9.68 -0.69 33.47
N PHE A 490 9.81 -0.02 34.62
CA PHE A 490 10.70 -0.48 35.69
C PHE A 490 10.22 -1.83 36.26
N ILE A 491 11.17 -2.68 36.65
CA ILE A 491 10.91 -3.99 37.27
C ILE A 491 10.87 -3.83 38.81
N ASP A 492 11.77 -3.01 39.33
CA ASP A 492 12.11 -2.82 40.74
C ASP A 492 11.46 -1.58 41.36
N PHE A 493 10.88 -0.68 40.55
CA PHE A 493 10.21 0.53 41.02
C PHE A 493 8.72 0.54 40.69
N ASN A 494 7.92 1.00 41.66
CA ASN A 494 6.50 1.26 41.47
C ASN A 494 6.29 2.76 41.22
N ILE A 495 5.99 3.11 39.97
CA ILE A 495 5.73 4.49 39.53
C ILE A 495 4.56 5.11 40.31
N GLU A 496 3.50 4.35 40.61
CA GLU A 496 2.33 4.86 41.32
C GLU A 496 2.69 5.34 42.73
N LYS A 497 3.61 4.66 43.43
CA LYS A 497 4.08 5.11 44.74
C LYS A 497 4.78 6.47 44.66
N ILE A 498 5.59 6.69 43.62
CA ILE A 498 6.28 7.97 43.40
C ILE A 498 5.25 9.07 43.08
N ILE A 499 4.23 8.76 42.29
CA ILE A 499 3.13 9.69 42.01
C ILE A 499 2.36 10.04 43.29
N ASP A 500 2.09 9.07 44.16
CA ASP A 500 1.43 9.30 45.44
C ASP A 500 2.28 10.13 46.40
N GLU A 501 3.61 9.92 46.44
CA GLU A 501 4.56 10.77 47.18
C GLU A 501 4.52 12.22 46.67
N PHE A 502 4.54 12.41 45.35
CA PHE A 502 4.45 13.73 44.71
C PHE A 502 3.11 14.42 45.02
N LYS A 503 1.99 13.70 44.88
CA LYS A 503 0.64 14.19 45.20
C LYS A 503 0.55 14.65 46.66
N LYS A 504 1.03 13.85 47.61
CA LYS A 504 1.01 14.21 49.04
C LYS A 504 1.78 15.49 49.34
N LYS A 505 2.87 15.76 48.60
CA LYS A 505 3.70 16.94 48.81
C LYS A 505 3.09 18.20 48.19
N PHE A 506 2.69 18.16 46.93
CA PHE A 506 2.31 19.36 46.17
C PHE A 506 0.80 19.54 45.99
N PHE A 507 0.02 18.47 46.11
CA PHE A 507 -1.43 18.46 45.94
C PHE A 507 -2.15 17.79 47.13
N PRO A 508 -1.91 18.20 48.39
CA PRO A 508 -2.47 17.52 49.57
C PRO A 508 -4.01 17.64 49.66
N ASN A 509 -4.56 18.74 49.13
CA ASN A 509 -5.99 19.08 49.21
C ASN A 509 -6.69 19.06 47.84
N SER A 510 -5.99 18.66 46.78
CA SER A 510 -6.48 18.68 45.39
C SER A 510 -6.17 17.36 44.69
N LYS A 511 -7.03 16.98 43.74
CA LYS A 511 -6.81 15.77 42.93
C LYS A 511 -6.18 16.15 41.61
N LEU A 512 -5.14 15.43 41.23
CA LEU A 512 -4.64 15.48 39.85
C LEU A 512 -5.70 14.90 38.91
N ASN A 513 -5.85 15.53 37.75
CA ASN A 513 -6.67 14.97 36.68
C ASN A 513 -5.94 13.78 36.03
N LYS A 514 -6.64 13.00 35.18
CA LYS A 514 -6.05 11.80 34.59
C LYS A 514 -4.88 12.08 33.63
N ASN A 515 -4.91 13.21 32.93
CA ASN A 515 -3.85 13.61 32.00
C ASN A 515 -2.58 13.97 32.76
N GLN A 516 -2.68 14.77 33.82
CA GLN A 516 -1.60 15.09 34.74
C GLN A 516 -0.95 13.83 35.31
N GLU A 517 -1.74 12.86 35.77
CA GLU A 517 -1.15 11.59 36.23
C GLU A 517 -0.41 10.83 35.12
N ASN A 518 -0.96 10.78 33.90
CA ASN A 518 -0.32 10.11 32.77
C ASN A 518 0.98 10.82 32.37
N LEU A 519 1.00 12.14 32.42
CA LEU A 519 2.19 12.95 32.18
C LEU A 519 3.27 12.69 33.24
N LEU A 520 2.90 12.58 34.52
CA LEU A 520 3.83 12.20 35.58
C LEU A 520 4.37 10.77 35.38
N ARG A 521 3.55 9.81 34.95
CA ARG A 521 4.01 8.45 34.60
C ARG A 521 5.06 8.50 33.50
N LEU A 522 4.80 9.28 32.45
CA LEU A 522 5.72 9.49 31.33
C LEU A 522 7.04 10.12 31.79
N LEU A 523 6.94 11.17 32.61
CA LEU A 523 8.10 11.85 33.18
C LEU A 523 8.96 10.88 33.99
N ILE A 524 8.37 10.21 34.99
CA ILE A 524 9.09 9.30 35.89
C ILE A 524 9.75 8.17 35.10
N LEU A 525 9.08 7.66 34.07
CA LEU A 525 9.60 6.59 33.23
C LEU A 525 10.89 6.99 32.50
N GLY A 526 11.02 8.24 32.05
CA GLY A 526 12.20 8.75 31.34
C GLY A 526 13.22 9.49 32.20
N LEU A 527 12.87 9.81 33.45
CA LEU A 527 13.56 10.79 34.29
C LEU A 527 15.06 10.51 34.48
N GLU A 528 15.48 9.24 34.49
CA GLU A 528 16.90 8.88 34.63
C GLU A 528 17.77 9.48 33.50
N GLN A 529 17.19 9.66 32.30
CA GLN A 529 17.87 10.09 31.07
C GLN A 529 17.48 11.51 30.61
N PHE A 530 16.51 12.13 31.29
CA PHE A 530 16.07 13.48 30.94
C PHE A 530 17.09 14.53 31.37
N THR A 531 17.20 15.58 30.57
CA THR A 531 17.79 16.85 31.01
C THR A 531 16.81 17.60 31.91
N PHE A 532 17.28 18.61 32.64
CA PHE A 532 16.40 19.46 33.43
C PHE A 532 15.36 20.13 32.53
N GLU A 533 15.79 20.58 31.36
CA GLU A 533 14.93 21.16 30.32
C GLU A 533 13.88 20.17 29.80
N ASP A 534 14.24 18.90 29.53
CA ASP A 534 13.28 17.87 29.13
C ASP A 534 12.15 17.73 30.17
N THR A 535 12.49 17.82 31.46
CA THR A 535 11.54 17.68 32.56
C THR A 535 10.63 18.90 32.68
N VAL A 536 11.18 20.10 32.56
CA VAL A 536 10.39 21.34 32.51
C VAL A 536 9.43 21.33 31.32
N ASN A 537 9.93 20.97 30.13
CA ASN A 537 9.13 20.89 28.91
C ASN A 537 8.00 19.87 29.03
N CYS A 538 8.29 18.70 29.61
CA CYS A 538 7.28 17.69 29.89
C CYS A 538 6.18 18.24 30.82
N LEU A 539 6.55 18.80 31.97
CA LEU A 539 5.60 19.33 32.95
C LEU A 539 4.75 20.49 32.39
N THR A 540 5.32 21.33 31.53
CA THR A 540 4.62 22.49 30.94
C THR A 540 3.34 22.13 30.17
N ILE A 541 3.21 20.89 29.69
CA ILE A 541 2.05 20.44 28.91
C ILE A 541 0.74 20.57 29.70
N ASP A 542 0.74 20.17 30.98
CA ASP A 542 -0.50 20.08 31.78
C ASP A 542 -0.35 20.59 33.23
N PHE A 543 0.82 21.18 33.54
CA PHE A 543 1.13 21.88 34.79
C PHE A 543 1.55 23.34 34.56
N SER A 544 1.17 23.96 33.44
CA SER A 544 1.55 25.34 33.07
C SER A 544 1.16 26.41 34.09
N SER A 545 0.11 26.17 34.88
CA SER A 545 -0.34 27.06 35.96
C SER A 545 0.34 26.82 37.31
N GLU A 546 1.25 25.85 37.40
CA GLU A 546 1.87 25.37 38.64
C GLU A 546 3.35 25.79 38.73
N PRO A 547 4.01 25.67 39.89
CA PRO A 547 5.44 26.00 40.03
C PRO A 547 6.34 24.93 39.37
N ILE A 548 6.37 24.92 38.03
CA ILE A 548 7.05 23.89 37.22
C ILE A 548 8.52 23.71 37.61
N ASN A 549 9.25 24.81 37.87
CA ASN A 549 10.67 24.72 38.26
C ASN A 549 10.85 24.00 39.59
N GLU A 550 9.99 24.24 40.57
CA GLU A 550 10.04 23.54 41.87
C GLU A 550 9.71 22.06 41.70
N PHE A 551 8.74 21.72 40.85
CA PHE A 551 8.42 20.33 40.52
C PHE A 551 9.58 19.64 39.83
N ALA A 552 10.20 20.29 38.84
CA ALA A 552 11.36 19.78 38.13
C ALA A 552 12.54 19.55 39.09
N GLU A 553 12.85 20.51 39.97
CA GLU A 553 13.86 20.35 41.02
C GLU A 553 13.55 19.19 41.95
N TYR A 554 12.29 19.03 42.37
CA TYR A 554 11.89 17.90 43.20
C TYR A 554 12.18 16.56 42.51
N PHE A 555 11.79 16.40 41.25
CA PHE A 555 12.07 15.18 40.49
C PHE A 555 13.57 14.95 40.33
N PHE A 556 14.35 15.98 40.01
CA PHE A 556 15.80 15.86 39.82
C PHE A 556 16.57 15.50 41.09
N ILE A 557 16.21 16.10 42.22
CA ILE A 557 16.95 15.94 43.47
C ILE A 557 16.48 14.69 44.22
N ASN A 558 15.18 14.43 44.26
CA ASN A 558 14.61 13.43 45.17
C ASN A 558 14.26 12.11 44.48
N ILE A 559 13.89 12.15 43.18
CA ILE A 559 13.40 10.97 42.47
C ILE A 559 14.45 10.39 41.52
N ARG A 560 15.09 11.22 40.70
CA ARG A 560 16.06 10.79 39.69
C ARG A 560 17.19 9.93 40.26
N PRO A 561 17.82 10.25 41.41
CA PRO A 561 18.88 9.42 41.97
C PRO A 561 18.40 8.01 42.36
N ARG A 562 17.14 7.87 42.77
CA ARG A 562 16.54 6.57 43.11
C ARG A 562 16.39 5.67 41.89
N LEU A 563 16.23 6.26 40.70
CA LEU A 563 16.05 5.53 39.44
C LEU A 563 17.38 5.17 38.78
N GLN A 564 18.51 5.74 39.23
CA GLN A 564 19.83 5.41 38.69
C GLN A 564 20.13 3.94 38.99
N ASN A 565 20.33 3.15 37.93
CA ASN A 565 20.53 1.69 37.93
C ASN A 565 19.27 0.83 38.07
N ALA A 566 18.08 1.44 37.95
CA ALA A 566 16.84 0.68 37.91
C ALA A 566 16.79 -0.31 36.75
N LYS A 567 16.28 -1.51 37.00
CA LYS A 567 16.12 -2.54 35.97
C LYS A 567 14.83 -2.32 35.20
N ARG A 568 14.87 -2.57 33.88
CA ARG A 568 13.73 -2.36 32.99
C ARG A 568 13.31 -3.64 32.29
N LYS A 569 12.01 -3.71 32.01
CA LYS A 569 11.38 -4.77 31.23
C LYS A 569 11.92 -4.80 29.80
N HIS A 570 11.79 -5.96 29.17
CA HIS A 570 12.08 -6.14 27.75
C HIS A 570 11.16 -5.28 26.88
N VAL A 571 11.68 -4.75 25.78
CA VAL A 571 10.90 -4.01 24.78
C VAL A 571 10.87 -4.78 23.46
N CYS A 572 9.69 -5.05 22.95
CA CYS A 572 9.50 -5.58 21.60
C CYS A 572 8.99 -4.47 20.66
N LEU A 573 9.80 -4.11 19.67
CA LEU A 573 9.48 -3.11 18.67
C LEU A 573 8.76 -3.74 17.46
N LEU A 574 7.62 -3.17 17.10
CA LEU A 574 6.92 -3.42 15.84
C LEU A 574 7.12 -2.19 14.95
N ILE A 575 7.97 -2.29 13.93
CA ILE A 575 8.48 -1.13 13.19
C ILE A 575 7.91 -1.14 11.78
N ASP A 576 7.40 0.01 11.32
CA ASP A 576 7.00 0.21 9.93
C ASP A 576 8.13 -0.14 8.96
N LYS A 577 7.76 -0.71 7.80
CA LYS A 577 8.71 -1.14 6.79
C LYS A 577 9.66 -0.06 6.31
N ASN A 578 9.32 1.23 6.40
CA ASN A 578 10.22 2.30 5.95
C ASN A 578 11.18 2.79 7.05
N LEU A 579 11.02 2.32 8.29
CA LEU A 579 11.84 2.70 9.44
C LEU A 579 12.78 1.59 9.90
N HIS A 580 12.63 0.38 9.38
CA HIS A 580 13.36 -0.79 9.85
C HIS A 580 14.91 -0.74 9.66
N GLN A 581 15.45 0.16 8.83
CA GLN A 581 16.92 0.33 8.76
C GLN A 581 17.48 1.20 9.89
N ILE A 582 16.62 1.97 10.58
CA ILE A 582 17.04 2.84 11.68
C ILE A 582 17.31 1.97 12.91
N PRO A 583 18.50 2.07 13.55
CA PRO A 583 18.84 1.28 14.73
C PRO A 583 18.22 1.93 15.99
N PHE A 584 16.89 1.84 16.15
CA PHE A 584 16.16 2.37 17.32
C PHE A 584 16.69 1.87 18.66
N GLU A 585 17.37 0.72 18.68
CA GLU A 585 18.04 0.12 19.83
C GLU A 585 19.33 0.83 20.22
N CYS A 586 19.78 1.79 19.41
CA CYS A 586 21.06 2.46 19.57
C CYS A 586 20.91 3.98 19.75
N PHE A 587 19.70 4.49 19.89
CA PHE A 587 19.50 5.87 20.33
C PHE A 587 20.08 6.09 21.73
N PRO A 588 20.45 7.34 22.07
CA PRO A 588 20.98 7.65 23.38
C PRO A 588 20.13 7.10 24.54
N SER A 589 18.79 7.18 24.43
CA SER A 589 17.89 6.68 25.48
C SER A 589 17.77 5.16 25.55
N THR A 590 17.82 4.49 24.40
CA THR A 590 17.49 3.06 24.27
C THR A 590 18.71 2.15 24.21
N ARG A 591 19.94 2.68 24.07
CA ARG A 591 21.17 1.89 23.89
C ARG A 591 21.46 0.87 25.00
N SER A 592 20.91 1.09 26.19
CA SER A 592 21.00 0.17 27.33
C SER A 592 19.78 -0.76 27.47
N GLN A 593 18.70 -0.54 26.72
CA GLN A 593 17.45 -1.27 26.83
C GLN A 593 17.53 -2.64 26.14
N PRO A 594 17.08 -3.72 26.79
CA PRO A 594 16.89 -5.00 26.11
C PRO A 594 15.74 -4.86 25.11
N ILE A 595 16.08 -4.81 23.81
CA ILE A 595 15.13 -4.63 22.73
C ILE A 595 15.23 -5.80 21.73
N THR A 596 14.07 -6.32 21.30
CA THR A 596 13.94 -7.13 20.09
C THR A 596 12.97 -6.48 19.12
N ARG A 597 13.05 -6.89 17.85
CA ARG A 597 12.06 -6.54 16.82
C ARG A 597 11.15 -7.71 16.48
N MET A 598 9.92 -7.41 16.11
CA MET A 598 9.00 -8.36 15.50
C MET A 598 8.23 -7.69 14.35
N PRO A 599 7.89 -8.39 13.26
CA PRO A 599 7.21 -7.76 12.13
C PRO A 599 5.80 -7.22 12.45
N SER A 600 5.06 -7.92 13.31
CA SER A 600 3.76 -7.49 13.80
C SER A 600 3.36 -8.20 15.09
N ILE A 601 2.28 -7.73 15.70
CA ILE A 601 1.66 -8.36 16.88
C ILE A 601 1.29 -9.83 16.64
N HIS A 602 0.86 -10.17 15.42
CA HIS A 602 0.49 -11.53 15.03
C HIS A 602 1.68 -12.48 15.04
N PHE A 603 2.83 -12.02 14.54
CA PHE A 603 4.08 -12.78 14.62
C PHE A 603 4.53 -12.91 16.07
N LEU A 604 4.44 -11.86 16.88
CA LEU A 604 4.80 -11.89 18.30
C LEU A 604 3.98 -12.93 19.07
N GLN A 605 2.66 -12.85 18.96
CA GLN A 605 1.73 -13.81 19.57
C GLN A 605 2.00 -15.25 19.12
N THR A 606 2.27 -15.45 17.83
CA THR A 606 2.61 -16.76 17.30
C THR A 606 3.91 -17.28 17.92
N HIS A 607 4.96 -16.46 17.96
CA HIS A 607 6.27 -16.87 18.46
C HIS A 607 6.22 -17.17 19.96
N ILE A 608 5.49 -16.39 20.76
CA ILE A 608 5.27 -16.66 22.19
C ILE A 608 4.63 -18.05 22.40
N LYS A 609 3.68 -18.45 21.56
CA LYS A 609 2.96 -19.72 21.71
C LYS A 609 3.75 -20.95 21.24
N ILE A 610 4.66 -20.80 20.28
CA ILE A 610 5.33 -21.94 19.63
C ILE A 610 6.78 -22.17 20.08
N ASN A 611 7.39 -21.21 20.78
CA ASN A 611 8.80 -21.26 21.16
C ASN A 611 9.01 -21.15 22.68
N SER A 612 10.09 -21.77 23.16
CA SER A 612 10.61 -21.58 24.51
C SER A 612 11.48 -20.32 24.57
N LEU A 613 11.46 -19.61 25.70
CA LEU A 613 12.41 -18.51 25.98
C LEU A 613 13.78 -19.03 26.42
N SER A 614 13.88 -20.30 26.81
CA SER A 614 15.09 -20.88 27.38
C SER A 614 15.70 -21.92 26.44
N LEU A 615 17.01 -21.81 26.21
CA LEU A 615 17.82 -22.57 25.25
C LEU A 615 18.80 -23.49 25.97
N ASN A 616 19.00 -24.69 25.44
CA ASN A 616 20.09 -25.57 25.84
C ASN A 616 21.41 -25.07 25.27
N LYS A 617 22.30 -24.56 26.12
CA LYS A 617 23.64 -24.14 25.70
C LYS A 617 24.46 -25.29 25.10
N GLU A 618 24.17 -26.54 25.46
CA GLU A 618 24.89 -27.73 24.98
C GLU A 618 24.43 -28.20 23.60
N LYS A 619 23.26 -27.73 23.12
CA LYS A 619 22.77 -28.03 21.77
C LYS A 619 23.07 -26.87 20.84
N ALA A 620 24.35 -26.62 20.62
CA ALA A 620 24.84 -25.56 19.75
C ALA A 620 25.55 -26.11 18.51
N PHE A 621 25.32 -25.46 17.36
CA PHE A 621 26.04 -25.71 16.12
C PHE A 621 26.68 -24.42 15.59
N TYR A 622 27.95 -24.46 15.18
CA TYR A 622 28.63 -23.30 14.60
C TYR A 622 29.19 -23.53 13.18
N ILE A 623 29.20 -22.47 12.38
CA ILE A 623 29.82 -22.42 11.05
C ILE A 623 30.74 -21.19 11.03
N VAL A 624 32.04 -21.41 10.90
CA VAL A 624 33.05 -20.35 10.89
C VAL A 624 33.82 -20.35 9.58
N ASP A 625 33.88 -19.19 8.93
CA ASP A 625 34.66 -18.94 7.71
C ASP A 625 34.47 -20.05 6.64
N PRO A 626 33.22 -20.33 6.22
CA PRO A 626 32.95 -21.41 5.27
C PRO A 626 33.53 -21.14 3.86
N GLY A 627 33.81 -19.88 3.51
CA GLY A 627 34.45 -19.48 2.26
C GLY A 627 35.98 -19.65 2.25
N CYS A 628 36.57 -19.93 3.42
CA CYS A 628 37.99 -20.06 3.63
C CYS A 628 38.80 -18.77 3.29
N ASP A 629 38.19 -17.59 3.44
CA ASP A 629 38.75 -16.29 3.05
C ASP A 629 38.79 -15.25 4.20
N LEU A 630 38.28 -15.61 5.38
CA LEU A 630 38.29 -14.78 6.59
C LEU A 630 39.32 -15.30 7.63
N THR A 631 40.60 -15.34 7.25
CA THR A 631 41.68 -15.94 8.06
C THR A 631 41.74 -15.39 9.50
N HIS A 632 41.54 -14.08 9.70
CA HIS A 632 41.53 -13.47 11.03
C HIS A 632 40.36 -13.97 11.89
N THR A 633 39.15 -13.92 11.34
CA THR A 633 37.93 -14.42 11.99
C THR A 633 38.07 -15.90 12.34
N ARG A 634 38.63 -16.71 11.42
CA ARG A 634 38.91 -18.13 11.68
C ARG A 634 39.84 -18.31 12.87
N MET A 635 41.03 -17.71 12.84
CA MET A 635 42.01 -17.86 13.93
C MET A 635 41.44 -17.45 15.28
N LYS A 636 40.63 -16.40 15.29
CA LYS A 636 40.00 -15.88 16.50
C LYS A 636 38.96 -16.84 17.07
N PHE A 637 38.06 -17.35 16.23
CA PHE A 637 36.95 -18.18 16.70
C PHE A 637 37.26 -19.68 16.78
N GLN A 638 38.30 -20.15 16.11
CA GLN A 638 38.70 -21.56 16.16
C GLN A 638 38.96 -22.01 17.59
N ASN A 639 39.89 -21.34 18.29
CA ASN A 639 40.18 -21.64 19.69
C ASN A 639 38.98 -21.38 20.63
N PHE A 640 38.11 -20.42 20.29
CA PHE A 640 36.93 -20.10 21.09
C PHE A 640 35.93 -21.26 21.07
N PHE A 641 35.60 -21.79 19.89
CA PHE A 641 34.61 -22.85 19.77
C PHE A 641 35.17 -24.24 20.08
N GLU A 642 36.42 -24.54 19.70
CA GLU A 642 37.04 -25.85 19.99
C GLU A 642 37.18 -26.14 21.50
N LYS A 643 37.25 -25.09 22.34
CA LYS A 643 37.22 -25.24 23.81
C LYS A 643 35.88 -25.76 24.33
N ARG A 644 34.79 -25.60 23.58
CA ARG A 644 33.42 -25.98 23.95
C ARG A 644 33.12 -27.35 23.38
N LYS A 645 33.57 -28.40 24.06
CA LYS A 645 33.56 -29.80 23.58
C LYS A 645 32.18 -30.36 23.20
N THR A 646 31.11 -29.77 23.70
CA THR A 646 29.73 -30.17 23.43
C THR A 646 29.14 -29.51 22.20
N TRP A 647 29.82 -28.51 21.63
CA TRP A 647 29.35 -27.77 20.47
C TRP A 647 29.85 -28.44 19.20
N ASP A 648 28.93 -28.75 18.30
CA ASP A 648 29.25 -29.27 16.98
C ASP A 648 29.51 -28.11 16.02
N GLY A 649 30.34 -28.30 15.00
CA GLY A 649 30.52 -27.25 14.00
C GLY A 649 31.51 -27.57 12.90
N ILE A 650 31.61 -26.61 11.97
CA ILE A 650 32.53 -26.66 10.83
C ILE A 650 33.32 -25.35 10.75
N ILE A 651 34.58 -25.46 10.37
CA ILE A 651 35.51 -24.32 10.26
C ILE A 651 36.25 -24.42 8.93
N GLY A 652 36.29 -23.34 8.16
CA GLY A 652 37.11 -23.26 6.94
C GLY A 652 36.60 -24.10 5.77
N VAL A 653 35.38 -24.64 5.84
CA VAL A 653 34.81 -25.53 4.81
C VAL A 653 33.34 -25.16 4.56
N PRO A 654 32.88 -25.10 3.29
CA PRO A 654 31.48 -24.89 2.97
C PRO A 654 30.56 -25.99 3.55
N PRO A 655 29.48 -25.65 4.28
CA PRO A 655 28.45 -26.63 4.64
C PRO A 655 27.74 -27.13 3.38
N ASN A 656 27.37 -28.42 3.37
CA ASN A 656 26.33 -28.89 2.45
C ASN A 656 24.93 -28.54 3.01
N GLU A 657 23.92 -28.60 2.15
CA GLU A 657 22.54 -28.24 2.51
C GLU A 657 21.98 -29.08 3.67
N THR A 658 22.38 -30.36 3.77
CA THR A 658 21.88 -31.27 4.81
C THR A 658 22.40 -30.87 6.18
N VAL A 659 23.69 -30.54 6.27
CA VAL A 659 24.34 -30.06 7.50
C VAL A 659 23.72 -28.73 7.94
N PHE A 660 23.55 -27.79 7.02
CA PHE A 660 22.94 -26.49 7.33
C PHE A 660 21.50 -26.65 7.82
N LYS A 661 20.70 -27.45 7.12
CA LYS A 661 19.32 -27.76 7.53
C LYS A 661 19.28 -28.39 8.92
N LYS A 662 20.13 -29.38 9.19
CA LYS A 662 20.24 -30.04 10.50
C LYS A 662 20.57 -29.03 11.61
N ALA A 663 21.53 -28.13 11.35
CA ALA A 663 21.92 -27.06 12.28
C ALA A 663 20.72 -26.18 12.68
N LEU A 664 19.82 -25.88 11.74
CA LEU A 664 18.63 -25.06 12.00
C LEU A 664 17.48 -25.82 12.68
N THR A 665 17.31 -27.11 12.39
CA THR A 665 16.12 -27.88 12.80
C THR A 665 16.32 -28.75 14.04
N GLU A 666 17.56 -29.14 14.38
CA GLU A 666 17.84 -30.11 15.45
C GLU A 666 18.62 -29.52 16.65
N TYR A 667 19.22 -28.34 16.48
CA TYR A 667 19.94 -27.62 17.55
C TYR A 667 19.09 -26.48 18.12
N GLU A 668 19.43 -26.02 19.33
CA GLU A 668 18.77 -24.89 19.99
C GLU A 668 19.54 -23.58 19.79
N LEU A 669 20.83 -23.64 19.46
CA LEU A 669 21.67 -22.50 19.10
C LEU A 669 22.41 -22.75 17.78
N PHE A 670 22.33 -21.79 16.86
CA PHE A 670 23.05 -21.81 15.60
C PHE A 670 23.87 -20.53 15.45
N ILE A 671 25.17 -20.64 15.18
CA ILE A 671 26.07 -19.50 15.04
C ILE A 671 26.75 -19.57 13.67
N TYR A 672 26.67 -18.47 12.92
CA TYR A 672 27.31 -18.32 11.62
C TYR A 672 28.23 -17.10 11.66
N THR A 673 29.52 -17.28 11.42
CA THR A 673 30.50 -16.21 11.23
C THR A 673 31.12 -16.34 9.84
N GLY A 674 30.66 -15.52 8.90
CA GLY A 674 31.04 -15.60 7.50
C GLY A 674 30.41 -14.49 6.67
N HIS A 675 30.56 -14.54 5.35
CA HIS A 675 29.95 -13.54 4.47
C HIS A 675 28.42 -13.63 4.45
N GLY A 676 27.76 -12.48 4.48
CA GLY A 676 26.31 -12.39 4.36
C GLY A 676 25.58 -13.14 5.48
N SER A 677 24.55 -13.90 5.10
CA SER A 677 23.67 -14.62 6.02
C SER A 677 23.79 -16.15 5.94
N GLY A 678 24.74 -16.65 5.15
CA GLY A 678 24.84 -18.07 4.80
C GLY A 678 23.86 -18.50 3.69
N SER A 679 23.13 -17.56 3.08
CA SER A 679 22.15 -17.82 2.01
C SER A 679 22.76 -18.44 0.76
N GLN A 680 24.07 -18.30 0.55
CA GLN A 680 24.80 -18.96 -0.52
C GLN A 680 24.99 -20.48 -0.29
N TYR A 681 24.85 -20.95 0.95
CA TYR A 681 24.95 -22.36 1.31
C TYR A 681 23.58 -22.98 1.60
N TYR A 682 22.64 -22.19 2.09
CA TYR A 682 21.26 -22.60 2.27
C TYR A 682 20.31 -21.42 2.01
N PRO A 683 19.65 -21.37 0.84
CA PRO A 683 18.87 -20.22 0.42
C PRO A 683 17.74 -19.84 1.40
N SER A 684 17.49 -18.54 1.57
CA SER A 684 16.42 -18.03 2.45
C SER A 684 15.04 -18.55 2.05
N ASP A 685 14.81 -18.79 0.76
CA ASP A 685 13.56 -19.38 0.26
C ASP A 685 13.35 -20.82 0.69
N ASP A 686 14.42 -21.53 1.04
CA ASP A 686 14.36 -22.88 1.62
C ASP A 686 14.27 -22.82 3.15
N VAL A 687 14.95 -21.87 3.80
CA VAL A 687 14.82 -21.63 5.25
C VAL A 687 13.36 -21.44 5.65
N GLN A 688 12.62 -20.57 4.95
CA GLN A 688 11.21 -20.28 5.28
C GLN A 688 10.27 -21.50 5.16
N LYS A 689 10.71 -22.58 4.52
CA LYS A 689 9.95 -23.85 4.38
C LYS A 689 10.28 -24.83 5.52
N LEU A 690 11.21 -24.49 6.41
CA LEU A 690 11.58 -25.32 7.57
C LEU A 690 10.74 -24.97 8.79
N ARG A 691 10.89 -25.78 9.83
CA ARG A 691 10.62 -25.38 11.22
C ARG A 691 11.98 -25.13 11.89
N VAL A 692 12.43 -23.88 11.92
CA VAL A 692 13.71 -23.52 12.53
C VAL A 692 13.52 -23.55 14.04
N GLN A 693 14.26 -24.42 14.73
CA GLN A 693 14.25 -24.52 16.20
C GLN A 693 15.36 -23.68 16.83
N ALA A 694 16.47 -23.52 16.11
CA ALA A 694 17.65 -22.82 16.62
C ALA A 694 17.42 -21.30 16.75
N CYS A 695 17.82 -20.75 17.90
CA CYS A 695 18.17 -19.33 17.99
C CYS A 695 19.40 -19.09 17.10
N SER A 696 19.28 -18.23 16.11
CA SER A 696 20.27 -18.09 15.04
C SER A 696 21.06 -16.78 15.17
N ILE A 697 22.39 -16.86 15.20
CA ILE A 697 23.28 -15.71 15.29
C ILE A 697 24.05 -15.59 13.98
N LEU A 698 23.68 -14.65 13.12
CA LEU A 698 24.25 -14.48 11.79
C LEU A 698 25.20 -13.28 11.76
N MET A 699 26.47 -13.50 12.09
CA MET A 699 27.52 -12.48 12.14
C MET A 699 28.23 -12.34 10.79
N GLY A 700 27.49 -11.82 9.82
CA GLY A 700 28.02 -11.42 8.52
C GLY A 700 27.41 -10.10 8.06
N CYS A 701 28.04 -9.47 7.07
CA CYS A 701 27.59 -8.18 6.53
C CYS A 701 26.15 -8.24 6.03
N SER A 702 25.32 -7.24 6.39
CA SER A 702 23.94 -7.12 5.93
C SER A 702 23.03 -8.34 6.17
N SER A 703 23.40 -9.25 7.09
CA SER A 703 22.64 -10.48 7.39
C SER A 703 21.26 -10.21 8.01
N GLY A 704 21.13 -9.08 8.71
CA GLY A 704 19.93 -8.58 9.37
C GLY A 704 19.18 -7.51 8.57
N ASN A 705 19.67 -7.15 7.39
CA ASN A 705 19.06 -6.13 6.55
C ASN A 705 17.74 -6.61 5.94
N GLN A 706 16.85 -5.65 5.68
CA GLN A 706 15.67 -5.89 4.85
C GLN A 706 15.63 -4.83 3.75
N TYR A 707 15.16 -5.21 2.58
CA TYR A 707 15.20 -4.35 1.40
C TYR A 707 13.77 -3.93 1.08
N VAL A 708 13.52 -2.62 1.17
CA VAL A 708 12.23 -2.02 0.84
C VAL A 708 12.15 -1.80 -0.67
N MET A 709 11.07 -2.29 -1.29
CA MET A 709 10.81 -2.15 -2.73
C MET A 709 9.50 -1.41 -2.96
N GLY A 710 9.54 -0.08 -2.85
CA GLY A 710 8.35 0.77 -3.01
C GLY A 710 7.19 0.31 -2.14
N ASP A 711 6.06 -0.01 -2.77
CA ASP A 711 4.83 -0.42 -2.10
C ASP A 711 4.84 -1.88 -1.61
N PHE A 712 5.78 -2.70 -2.10
CA PHE A 712 5.93 -4.08 -1.63
C PHE A 712 6.46 -4.13 -0.19
N GLU A 713 6.13 -5.22 0.50
CA GLU A 713 6.67 -5.56 1.82
C GLU A 713 8.17 -5.86 1.69
N PRO A 714 9.00 -5.50 2.69
CA PRO A 714 10.42 -5.75 2.63
C PRO A 714 10.73 -7.25 2.54
N TYR A 715 11.88 -7.57 1.93
CA TYR A 715 12.43 -8.92 1.93
C TYR A 715 13.81 -8.93 2.60
N GLY A 716 14.18 -10.04 3.22
CA GLY A 716 15.47 -10.19 3.89
C GLY A 716 15.57 -11.56 4.57
N THR A 717 16.79 -12.02 4.83
CA THR A 717 17.02 -13.34 5.42
C THR A 717 16.36 -13.47 6.79
N VAL A 718 16.41 -12.43 7.63
CA VAL A 718 15.75 -12.45 8.94
C VAL A 718 14.25 -12.75 8.86
N LEU A 719 13.55 -12.24 7.84
CA LEU A 719 12.13 -12.52 7.66
C LEU A 719 11.88 -13.98 7.28
N ALA A 720 12.78 -14.61 6.53
CA ALA A 720 12.67 -16.05 6.22
C ALA A 720 12.81 -16.92 7.48
N TYR A 721 13.70 -16.56 8.40
CA TYR A 721 13.85 -17.25 9.69
C TYR A 721 12.61 -17.05 10.58
N ILE A 722 12.07 -15.83 10.66
CA ILE A 722 10.83 -15.54 11.40
C ILE A 722 9.63 -16.31 10.79
N LEU A 723 9.53 -16.40 9.45
CA LEU A 723 8.50 -17.20 8.78
C LEU A 723 8.62 -18.70 9.13
N ALA A 724 9.85 -19.19 9.32
CA ALA A 724 10.13 -20.57 9.72
C ALA A 724 9.94 -20.84 11.22
N GLY A 725 9.52 -19.83 12.00
CA GLY A 725 9.28 -19.94 13.43
C GLY A 725 10.55 -19.87 14.30
N CYS A 726 11.66 -19.34 13.78
CA CYS A 726 12.89 -19.16 14.53
C CYS A 726 12.63 -18.38 15.83
N PRO A 727 13.03 -18.88 17.03
CA PRO A 727 12.75 -18.20 18.29
C PRO A 727 13.34 -16.80 18.38
N CYS A 728 14.57 -16.64 17.90
CA CYS A 728 15.35 -15.43 17.96
C CYS A 728 16.43 -15.47 16.87
N ILE A 729 16.64 -14.35 16.18
CA ILE A 729 17.69 -14.19 15.19
C ILE A 729 18.45 -12.87 15.37
N VAL A 730 19.77 -12.95 15.40
CA VAL A 730 20.67 -11.79 15.42
C VAL A 730 21.28 -11.60 14.04
N GLY A 731 21.30 -10.38 13.53
CA GLY A 731 21.94 -10.06 12.26
C GLY A 731 22.36 -8.60 12.14
N ASN A 732 23.27 -8.30 11.21
CA ASN A 732 23.77 -6.95 10.96
C ASN A 732 22.89 -6.22 9.92
N LEU A 733 22.43 -5.00 10.24
CA LEU A 733 21.62 -4.19 9.33
C LEU A 733 22.36 -3.73 8.06
N TRP A 734 23.69 -3.62 8.12
CA TRP A 734 24.53 -3.15 7.01
C TRP A 734 25.93 -3.79 7.07
N ASP A 735 26.81 -3.36 6.18
CA ASP A 735 28.17 -3.88 6.06
C ASP A 735 29.08 -3.39 7.20
N VAL A 736 29.77 -4.33 7.83
CA VAL A 736 30.64 -4.12 8.99
C VAL A 736 32.08 -4.60 8.71
N THR A 737 33.05 -4.11 9.48
CA THR A 737 34.44 -4.58 9.36
C THR A 737 34.71 -5.78 10.26
N ASP A 738 35.32 -6.82 9.70
CA ASP A 738 35.79 -8.06 10.33
C ASP A 738 36.30 -7.89 11.77
N ARG A 739 37.33 -7.08 12.02
CA ARG A 739 37.99 -7.02 13.34
C ARG A 739 37.09 -6.46 14.44
N ASP A 740 36.17 -5.57 14.12
CA ASP A 740 35.27 -4.96 15.11
C ASP A 740 34.06 -5.86 15.38
N ILE A 741 33.49 -6.49 14.35
CA ILE A 741 32.38 -7.41 14.54
C ILE A 741 32.85 -8.70 15.25
N ASP A 742 34.09 -9.15 15.00
CA ASP A 742 34.69 -10.27 15.71
C ASP A 742 34.90 -9.94 17.21
N ARG A 743 35.29 -8.71 17.56
CA ARG A 743 35.39 -8.27 18.98
C ARG A 743 34.04 -8.27 19.66
N LEU A 744 33.04 -7.71 19.00
CA LEU A 744 31.67 -7.70 19.53
C LEU A 744 31.14 -9.12 19.71
N THR A 745 31.32 -9.98 18.71
CA THR A 745 30.80 -11.37 18.74
C THR A 745 31.45 -12.19 19.85
N GLU A 746 32.76 -12.07 20.02
CA GLU A 746 33.47 -12.73 21.13
C GLU A 746 32.96 -12.24 22.49
N GLU A 747 32.92 -10.93 22.73
CA GLU A 747 32.44 -10.36 23.99
C GLU A 747 30.97 -10.74 24.27
N PHE A 748 30.13 -10.72 23.23
CA PHE A 748 28.73 -11.07 23.31
C PHE A 748 28.54 -12.54 23.72
N LEU A 749 29.20 -13.48 23.04
CA LEU A 749 29.06 -14.90 23.35
C LEU A 749 29.69 -15.25 24.69
N GLU A 750 30.87 -14.70 24.99
CA GLU A 750 31.58 -14.96 26.24
C GLU A 750 30.81 -14.44 27.45
N SER A 751 30.29 -13.21 27.40
CA SER A 751 29.48 -12.64 28.49
C SER A 751 28.17 -13.40 28.69
N TRP A 752 27.50 -13.81 27.61
CA TRP A 752 26.24 -14.55 27.71
C TRP A 752 26.42 -15.95 28.31
N ILE A 753 27.52 -16.64 27.95
CA ILE A 753 27.83 -17.98 28.48
C ILE A 753 28.30 -17.90 29.94
N LYS A 754 29.20 -16.95 30.28
CA LYS A 754 29.70 -16.79 31.65
C LYS A 754 28.59 -16.46 32.65
N ASP A 755 27.70 -15.52 32.29
CA ASP A 755 26.57 -15.12 33.14
C ASP A 755 25.68 -16.34 33.47
N HIS A 756 25.46 -17.21 32.50
CA HIS A 756 24.75 -18.48 32.73
C HIS A 756 25.51 -19.43 33.66
N ASP A 757 26.82 -19.61 33.44
CA ASP A 757 27.64 -20.56 34.21
C ASP A 757 27.78 -20.12 35.67
N GLU A 758 28.03 -18.83 35.91
CA GLU A 758 28.07 -18.24 37.26
C GLU A 758 26.73 -18.33 37.98
N MET A 759 25.61 -18.19 37.25
CA MET A 759 24.27 -18.39 37.80
C MET A 759 24.00 -19.84 38.21
N CYS A 760 24.61 -20.82 37.53
CA CYS A 760 24.46 -22.24 37.87
C CYS A 760 25.27 -22.62 39.12
N GLU A 761 26.44 -21.99 39.34
CA GLU A 761 27.35 -22.29 40.46
C GLU A 761 26.88 -21.68 41.80
N ASN A 762 26.14 -20.56 41.79
CA ASN A 762 25.79 -19.79 43.00
C ASN A 762 24.37 -20.06 43.56
N MET A 763 23.69 -21.14 43.18
CA MET A 763 22.30 -21.36 43.64
C MET A 763 22.22 -21.95 45.06
N SER A 764 21.70 -21.17 46.01
CA SER A 764 21.11 -21.68 47.25
C SER A 764 19.63 -22.06 47.05
N ASP A 765 19.06 -22.90 47.94
CA ASP A 765 17.66 -23.36 47.82
C ASP A 765 16.62 -22.23 47.95
N GLU A 766 16.98 -21.09 48.56
CA GLU A 766 16.11 -19.92 48.73
C GLU A 766 15.99 -19.04 47.46
N ASP A 767 16.95 -19.15 46.53
CA ASP A 767 17.01 -18.32 45.31
C ASP A 767 16.02 -18.73 44.20
N LYS A 768 15.26 -19.82 44.40
CA LYS A 768 14.27 -20.34 43.45
C LYS A 768 13.14 -19.36 43.13
N LYS A 769 12.81 -18.42 44.04
CA LYS A 769 11.85 -17.32 43.78
C LYS A 769 12.49 -16.12 43.05
N LEU A 770 13.79 -15.86 43.26
CA LEU A 770 14.57 -14.83 42.55
C LEU A 770 14.85 -15.21 41.08
N LYS A 771 14.84 -16.52 40.79
CA LYS A 771 15.10 -17.14 39.49
C LYS A 771 14.26 -16.59 38.32
N LYS A 772 13.01 -16.16 38.58
CA LYS A 772 12.11 -15.58 37.55
C LYS A 772 12.49 -14.15 37.17
N ASN A 773 13.04 -13.38 38.13
CA ASN A 773 13.48 -11.99 37.90
C ASN A 773 14.91 -11.92 37.35
N SER A 774 15.79 -12.89 37.63
CA SER A 774 17.14 -12.92 37.05
C SER A 774 17.15 -13.41 35.60
N MET A 775 16.28 -14.36 35.23
CA MET A 775 16.08 -14.79 33.83
C MET A 775 15.66 -13.63 32.90
N LEU A 776 15.00 -12.62 33.46
CA LEU A 776 14.58 -11.41 32.74
C LEU A 776 15.73 -10.43 32.46
N THR A 777 16.81 -10.54 33.22
CA THR A 777 17.95 -9.60 33.19
C THR A 777 19.19 -10.17 32.51
N SER A 778 19.14 -11.43 32.05
CA SER A 778 20.22 -12.17 31.39
C SER A 778 19.84 -12.58 29.94
N SER A 779 18.92 -11.85 29.31
CA SER A 779 18.53 -12.17 27.92
C SER A 779 19.67 -11.89 26.93
N ILE A 780 19.59 -12.52 25.77
CA ILE A 780 20.49 -12.30 24.64
C ILE A 780 20.70 -10.81 24.32
N CYS A 781 19.66 -9.98 24.45
CA CYS A 781 19.70 -8.54 24.18
C CYS A 781 20.61 -7.79 25.17
N VAL A 782 20.59 -8.17 26.46
CA VAL A 782 21.41 -7.53 27.49
C VAL A 782 22.89 -7.72 27.18
N HIS A 783 23.27 -8.94 26.80
CA HIS A 783 24.65 -9.29 26.46
C HIS A 783 25.10 -8.65 25.14
N LEU A 784 24.21 -8.59 24.14
CA LEU A 784 24.51 -7.86 22.91
C LEU A 784 24.78 -6.37 23.17
N ASN A 785 23.95 -5.72 24.00
CA ASN A 785 24.12 -4.30 24.35
C ASN A 785 25.43 -4.04 25.08
N LYS A 786 25.83 -4.91 26.01
CA LYS A 786 27.14 -4.84 26.67
C LYS A 786 28.27 -4.93 25.64
N ALA A 787 28.19 -5.90 24.73
CA ALA A 787 29.21 -6.18 23.73
C ALA A 787 29.40 -5.05 22.69
N ARG A 788 28.41 -4.18 22.47
CA ARG A 788 28.56 -2.99 21.60
C ARG A 788 29.75 -2.10 22.01
N LYS A 789 30.12 -2.10 23.30
CA LYS A 789 31.26 -1.33 23.83
C LYS A 789 32.62 -1.88 23.40
N ALA A 790 32.68 -3.13 22.93
CA ALA A 790 33.92 -3.74 22.44
C ALA A 790 34.33 -3.26 21.03
N CYS A 791 33.40 -2.65 20.28
CA CYS A 791 33.70 -2.08 18.98
C CYS A 791 34.50 -0.78 19.11
N LYS A 792 35.52 -0.60 18.26
CA LYS A 792 36.18 0.71 18.11
C LYS A 792 35.24 1.73 17.46
N MET A 793 34.52 1.30 16.41
CA MET A 793 33.46 2.09 15.80
C MET A 793 32.13 1.78 16.51
N ALA A 794 31.92 2.42 17.67
CA ALA A 794 30.79 2.16 18.55
C ALA A 794 29.41 2.29 17.86
N TYR A 795 29.28 3.14 16.84
CA TYR A 795 28.04 3.35 16.12
C TYR A 795 28.07 2.67 14.75
N LEU A 796 29.09 2.94 13.93
CA LEU A 796 29.13 2.45 12.55
C LEU A 796 29.19 0.92 12.46
N ASN A 797 29.88 0.26 13.39
CA ASN A 797 29.88 -1.20 13.52
C ASN A 797 29.02 -1.64 14.70
N GLY A 798 29.17 -0.98 15.86
CA GLY A 798 28.52 -1.40 17.09
C GLY A 798 27.00 -1.22 17.12
N SER A 799 26.40 -0.44 16.21
CA SER A 799 24.93 -0.32 16.08
C SER A 799 24.34 -1.23 14.98
N ALA A 800 25.15 -1.91 14.19
CA ALA A 800 24.66 -2.76 13.10
C ALA A 800 23.96 -4.06 13.59
N PRO A 801 24.44 -4.77 14.62
CA PRO A 801 23.79 -5.99 15.08
C PRO A 801 22.45 -5.69 15.76
N ILE A 802 21.38 -6.33 15.31
CA ILE A 802 20.01 -6.20 15.85
C ILE A 802 19.43 -7.59 16.12
N VAL A 803 18.55 -7.68 17.13
CA VAL A 803 17.84 -8.90 17.50
C VAL A 803 16.39 -8.85 17.00
N TYR A 804 15.97 -9.85 16.24
CA TYR A 804 14.57 -10.10 15.90
C TYR A 804 14.09 -11.35 16.65
N GLY A 805 12.81 -11.40 17.04
CA GLY A 805 12.25 -12.54 17.75
C GLY A 805 12.01 -12.28 19.25
N LEU A 806 12.13 -13.35 20.04
CA LEU A 806 11.93 -13.34 21.49
C LEU A 806 13.24 -13.10 22.25
N PRO A 807 13.19 -12.51 23.47
CA PRO A 807 14.37 -12.31 24.31
C PRO A 807 14.80 -13.61 25.00
N VAL A 808 15.49 -14.48 24.27
CA VAL A 808 15.90 -15.80 24.75
C VAL A 808 17.05 -15.75 25.77
N ASN A 809 17.14 -16.77 26.62
CA ASN A 809 18.22 -17.02 27.58
C ASN A 809 18.67 -18.49 27.58
N PHE A 810 19.78 -18.82 28.22
CA PHE A 810 20.16 -20.22 28.47
C PHE A 810 19.39 -20.79 29.66
N LYS A 811 19.13 -22.11 29.65
CA LYS A 811 18.29 -22.82 30.62
C LYS A 811 19.05 -23.50 31.75
#